data_AF-A0A2N3AP48-F1
#
_entry.id   AF-A0A2N3AP48-F1
#
_cell.length_a   1.000
_cell.length_b   1.000
_cell.length_c   1.000
_cell.angle_alpha   90.00
_cell.angle_beta   90.00
_cell.angle_gamma   90.00
#
_symmetry.space_group_name_H-M   'P 1'
#
loop_
_entity.id
_entity.type
_entity.pdbx_description
1 polymer ?
#
loop_
_entity_poly.entity_id
_entity_poly.type
_entity_poly.pdbx_seq_one_letter_code
_entity_poly.pdbx_strand_id
1 'polypeptide(L)'
;MSKANNISFGIILFLAIIFLENVTACNFYCSTCGDCNSKINSADSWQTICLNASILVNQQICIYDPENFSNKTFDCQGYEIRSSSLAIVSGYYPSGIYLHKKSNNTIKNCIITNFMNGIYLKSSSNNTIINNTITKNTSLSFGVFDGIYLTSSSNNTLINNHITSAEYGIYTHDNSNFNMIKNNILTNNKAGIAVSNCFPGGDDIYLCLFSGNLNNTIKNNEILNNDVGIYSQNSTSIINGNIVCGNTNLDFNSPDWLLSFGDNNTCSNPDGWNDNNKQGCTYTCGTTTINCTCASCDECKTRMNDPNCTLVTLTTNITNHLGICINNPPNFTNKIFDCQGNIIEGKKTKDSYGILLSKKSNNTIRNCMIEAFDYGIYIYASSENKIINNTLNSNNYGIYVSSPNSLSCSGYGYVCIHSSYGDYVYSQVEKRFVLISGDEQSSNNEISNNSACENEILDISLNNENKNFGNNKCDKISNNSNSNLVFCSKNCSSSEEQNILFLYYCDYDADSYFSKSISGFCFGNGSCIPENCSLNKGNDCDDENASIHPNVNETLCNGIDEDCDGFDKCGKRIWSSDKYNREKNTFYSYQDVYASGTGFNPNSEIEIYITPHKNPINLSDFKIKKNITTDENGNFIALLWNLPAWNELSILYYNIVADENLNGIYENNEAIDAYPFGFSVDPLWASDENGNPKEIFCDNEKIYVNGSGLSVSNTTISLIVVPDMNLPIGTNLCNLAIAPIKTTDIDDKGNFKLIVDLGSLPRGEYDIIPDMDNDCILDENEKKAMDDNSSIGFSVVKPYDFNSDNLIDIFDAVYTLEYLSGKSEETEIYNLCCDRKFKFYPHIK
;
A
#
# COMPACT_ATOMS: atom_id res chain seq x y z
N MET A 1 19.05 -44.22 5.32
CA MET A 1 19.52 -43.48 4.13
C MET A 1 18.48 -42.40 3.83
N SER A 2 18.40 -41.31 4.59
CA SER A 2 19.29 -40.15 4.70
C SER A 2 19.17 -39.15 3.55
N LYS A 3 18.46 -38.05 3.86
CA LYS A 3 18.81 -36.66 3.58
C LYS A 3 19.14 -36.29 2.12
N ALA A 4 18.12 -35.91 1.35
CA ALA A 4 18.34 -35.12 0.12
C ALA A 4 17.18 -34.19 -0.30
N ASN A 5 16.11 -33.96 0.48
CA ASN A 5 14.94 -33.19 -0.02
C ASN A 5 14.54 -31.92 0.77
N ASN A 6 15.32 -31.45 1.75
CA ASN A 6 14.93 -30.28 2.58
C ASN A 6 15.76 -29.01 2.36
N ILE A 7 16.50 -28.89 1.26
CA ILE A 7 17.31 -27.69 0.99
C ILE A 7 16.69 -26.79 -0.10
N SER A 8 15.78 -27.30 -0.94
CA SER A 8 15.20 -26.51 -2.04
C SER A 8 14.05 -25.59 -1.60
N PHE A 9 13.19 -26.04 -0.68
CA PHE A 9 12.03 -25.24 -0.25
C PHE A 9 12.38 -24.08 0.70
N GLY A 10 13.44 -24.25 1.50
CA GLY A 10 13.92 -23.19 2.39
C GLY A 10 14.67 -22.06 1.68
N ILE A 11 15.30 -22.33 0.53
CA ILE A 11 16.04 -21.32 -0.24
C ILE A 11 15.11 -20.53 -1.17
N ILE A 12 14.05 -21.16 -1.69
CA ILE A 12 13.02 -20.46 -2.48
C ILE A 12 12.18 -19.53 -1.58
N LEU A 13 11.90 -19.92 -0.33
CA LEU A 13 11.24 -19.05 0.63
C LEU A 13 12.14 -17.92 1.17
N PHE A 14 13.47 -18.11 1.20
CA PHE A 14 14.42 -17.07 1.62
C PHE A 14 14.79 -16.09 0.49
N LEU A 15 14.70 -16.50 -0.78
CA LEU A 15 14.89 -15.63 -1.94
C LEU A 15 13.61 -14.86 -2.33
N ALA A 16 12.43 -15.36 -1.97
CA ALA A 16 11.16 -14.62 -2.12
C ALA A 16 11.03 -13.45 -1.12
N ILE A 17 11.79 -13.45 -0.03
CA ILE A 17 11.76 -12.40 1.01
C ILE A 17 12.66 -11.19 0.65
N ILE A 18 13.53 -11.29 -0.37
CA ILE A 18 14.48 -10.22 -0.73
C ILE A 18 14.02 -9.35 -1.92
N PHE A 19 12.89 -9.67 -2.57
CA PHE A 19 12.41 -8.92 -3.75
C PHE A 19 10.97 -8.37 -3.65
N LEU A 20 10.39 -8.36 -2.45
CA LEU A 20 9.20 -7.57 -2.12
C LEU A 20 9.64 -6.36 -1.29
N GLU A 21 10.32 -5.39 -1.91
CA GLU A 21 10.37 -4.03 -1.35
C GLU A 21 9.00 -3.37 -1.57
N ASN A 22 8.00 -3.90 -0.85
CA ASN A 22 6.73 -3.25 -0.61
C ASN A 22 7.04 -1.89 0.03
N VAL A 23 6.32 -0.84 -0.40
CA VAL A 23 6.21 0.37 0.40
C VAL A 23 5.53 -0.04 1.70
N THR A 24 6.34 -0.37 2.71
CA THR A 24 5.87 -0.65 4.06
C THR A 24 5.36 0.65 4.64
N ALA A 25 4.08 0.69 5.01
CA ALA A 25 3.52 1.80 5.76
C ALA A 25 4.35 2.07 7.03
N CYS A 26 4.53 3.34 7.38
CA CYS A 26 5.23 3.74 8.58
C CYS A 26 4.49 3.23 9.82
N ASN A 27 5.16 2.45 10.67
CA ASN A 27 4.60 1.95 11.92
C ASN A 27 4.71 2.97 13.05
N PHE A 28 5.77 3.79 13.02
CA PHE A 28 5.95 4.89 13.95
C PHE A 28 6.42 6.12 13.20
N TYR A 29 5.98 7.28 13.64
CA TYR A 29 6.56 8.55 13.23
C TYR A 29 7.40 9.13 14.36
N CYS A 30 8.46 9.83 13.97
CA CYS A 30 9.26 10.61 14.89
C CYS A 30 9.67 11.96 14.28
N SER A 31 9.82 12.97 15.14
CA SER A 31 10.03 14.37 14.72
C SER A 31 11.25 15.05 15.36
N THR A 32 11.90 14.39 16.32
CA THR A 32 13.14 14.86 16.96
C THR A 32 14.10 13.70 17.14
N CYS A 33 15.41 13.96 17.31
CA CYS A 33 16.36 12.86 17.50
C CYS A 33 16.04 12.02 18.74
N GLY A 34 15.68 12.64 19.87
CA GLY A 34 15.31 11.92 21.08
C GLY A 34 14.09 11.01 20.87
N ASP A 35 13.07 11.55 20.21
CA ASP A 35 11.87 10.80 19.84
C ASP A 35 12.19 9.64 18.88
N CYS A 36 12.98 9.88 17.84
CA CYS A 36 13.39 8.84 16.91
C CYS A 36 14.17 7.72 17.58
N ASN A 37 15.13 8.02 18.46
CA ASN A 37 15.84 6.98 19.21
C ASN A 37 14.87 6.19 20.11
N SER A 38 13.89 6.86 20.73
CA SER A 38 12.88 6.20 21.57
C SER A 38 11.98 5.28 20.76
N LYS A 39 11.46 5.74 19.61
CA LYS A 39 10.61 4.95 18.71
C LYS A 39 11.35 3.77 18.09
N ILE A 40 12.61 3.95 17.72
CA ILE A 40 13.46 2.84 17.25
C ILE A 40 13.63 1.79 18.35
N ASN A 41 13.81 2.22 19.60
CA ASN A 41 13.99 1.29 20.73
C ASN A 41 12.70 0.56 21.12
N SER A 42 11.54 1.19 20.97
CA SER A 42 10.24 0.60 21.29
C SER A 42 9.66 -0.25 20.16
N ALA A 43 10.09 -0.02 18.92
CA ALA A 43 9.59 -0.76 17.78
C ALA A 43 9.95 -2.26 17.86
N ASP A 44 9.03 -3.11 17.39
CA ASP A 44 9.26 -4.52 17.18
C ASP A 44 10.11 -4.77 15.93
N SER A 45 10.53 -6.03 15.75
CA SER A 45 11.25 -6.42 14.53
C SER A 45 10.36 -6.25 13.29
N TRP A 46 10.98 -5.84 12.20
CA TRP A 46 10.43 -5.58 10.86
C TRP A 46 9.53 -4.35 10.75
N GLN A 47 9.37 -3.58 11.82
CA GLN A 47 8.64 -2.32 11.79
C GLN A 47 9.47 -1.18 11.18
N THR A 48 8.75 -0.22 10.59
CA THR A 48 9.28 0.97 9.93
C THR A 48 9.07 2.20 10.80
N ILE A 49 10.15 2.91 11.13
CA ILE A 49 10.15 4.19 11.83
C ILE A 49 10.39 5.28 10.80
N CYS A 50 9.51 6.26 10.73
CA CYS A 50 9.54 7.30 9.73
C CYS A 50 9.75 8.70 10.30
N LEU A 51 10.50 9.54 9.60
CA LEU A 51 10.45 10.97 9.86
C LEU A 51 9.17 11.57 9.28
N ASN A 52 8.51 12.44 10.04
CA ASN A 52 7.41 13.28 9.55
C ASN A 52 7.76 14.77 9.48
N ALA A 53 8.97 15.14 9.91
CA ALA A 53 9.49 16.49 9.84
C ALA A 53 11.02 16.48 9.73
N SER A 54 11.59 17.50 9.10
CA SER A 54 13.03 17.73 9.11
C SER A 54 13.51 18.09 10.52
N ILE A 55 14.62 17.50 10.95
CA ILE A 55 15.21 17.69 12.27
C ILE A 55 16.41 18.62 12.17
N LEU A 56 16.39 19.73 12.92
CA LEU A 56 17.55 20.56 13.18
C LEU A 56 18.06 20.33 14.60
N VAL A 57 19.30 19.85 14.74
CA VAL A 57 19.93 19.65 16.05
C VAL A 57 21.14 20.53 16.29
N ASN A 58 21.29 20.99 17.52
CA ASN A 58 22.55 21.56 18.04
C ASN A 58 23.49 20.49 18.61
N GLN A 59 23.21 19.21 18.35
CA GLN A 59 23.94 18.06 18.84
C GLN A 59 24.87 17.49 17.76
N GLN A 60 25.88 16.75 18.20
CA GLN A 60 26.88 16.10 17.35
C GLN A 60 26.35 14.81 16.69
N ILE A 61 25.22 14.30 17.16
CA ILE A 61 24.62 13.07 16.65
C ILE A 61 23.11 13.12 16.76
N CYS A 62 22.40 12.50 15.82
CA CYS A 62 20.95 12.35 15.87
C CYS A 62 20.54 10.94 16.30
N ILE A 63 20.64 9.95 15.41
CA ILE A 63 20.33 8.56 15.74
C ILE A 63 21.60 7.92 16.31
N TYR A 64 21.62 7.69 17.63
CA TYR A 64 22.81 7.29 18.37
C TYR A 64 22.66 5.89 18.96
N ASP A 65 23.19 4.89 18.23
CA ASP A 65 23.25 3.49 18.65
C ASP A 65 22.04 3.00 19.48
N PRO A 66 20.81 3.11 18.97
CA PRO A 66 19.64 2.71 19.74
C PRO A 66 19.75 1.24 20.14
N GLU A 67 19.48 0.94 21.41
CA GLU A 67 19.60 -0.38 22.02
C GLU A 67 18.99 -1.48 21.14
N ASN A 68 17.77 -1.28 20.63
CA ASN A 68 17.00 -2.28 19.89
C ASN A 68 16.95 -2.06 18.36
N PHE A 69 17.96 -1.42 17.76
CA PHE A 69 17.98 -1.20 16.31
C PHE A 69 18.52 -2.42 15.52
N SER A 70 17.76 -3.52 15.47
CA SER A 70 18.03 -4.67 14.60
C SER A 70 16.74 -5.16 13.95
N ASN A 71 16.84 -5.66 12.72
CA ASN A 71 15.70 -6.07 11.89
C ASN A 71 14.68 -4.93 11.64
N LYS A 72 15.07 -3.66 11.52
CA LYS A 72 14.12 -2.54 11.42
C LYS A 72 14.38 -1.63 10.23
N THR A 73 13.37 -0.90 9.79
CA THR A 73 13.52 0.14 8.77
C THR A 73 13.46 1.53 9.42
N PHE A 74 14.42 2.40 9.10
CA PHE A 74 14.35 3.83 9.36
C PHE A 74 14.24 4.57 8.02
N ASP A 75 13.07 5.17 7.78
CA ASP A 75 12.73 5.85 6.54
C ASP A 75 12.53 7.35 6.79
N CYS A 76 13.43 8.17 6.27
CA CYS A 76 13.29 9.61 6.46
C CYS A 76 12.24 10.26 5.56
N GLN A 77 11.64 9.53 4.61
CA GLN A 77 10.60 10.04 3.70
C GLN A 77 11.00 11.31 2.94
N GLY A 78 12.30 11.52 2.70
CA GLY A 78 12.83 12.73 2.07
C GLY A 78 13.07 13.91 3.02
N TYR A 79 12.78 13.78 4.31
CA TYR A 79 13.06 14.83 5.31
C TYR A 79 14.56 14.92 5.65
N GLU A 80 14.98 16.12 6.06
CA GLU A 80 16.36 16.45 6.38
C GLU A 80 16.68 16.21 7.86
N ILE A 81 17.76 15.49 8.16
CA ILE A 81 18.43 15.51 9.46
C ILE A 81 19.67 16.40 9.32
N ARG A 82 19.69 17.53 10.03
CA ARG A 82 20.76 18.53 9.94
C ARG A 82 21.34 18.89 11.29
N SER A 83 22.67 18.93 11.39
CA SER A 83 23.36 19.51 12.56
C SER A 83 23.70 21.00 12.35
N SER A 84 23.63 21.77 13.43
CA SER A 84 24.18 23.12 13.54
C SER A 84 25.44 23.18 14.41
N SER A 85 25.93 22.05 14.93
CA SER A 85 27.10 21.99 15.82
C SER A 85 28.40 21.74 15.03
N LEU A 86 29.39 22.60 15.26
CA LEU A 86 30.74 22.49 14.71
C LEU A 86 31.80 22.11 15.77
N ALA A 87 31.39 21.84 17.01
CA ALA A 87 32.32 21.54 18.10
C ALA A 87 32.76 20.06 18.08
N ILE A 88 34.07 19.82 18.18
CA ILE A 88 34.65 18.48 18.37
C ILE A 88 34.85 18.26 19.87
N VAL A 89 34.17 17.27 20.44
CA VAL A 89 34.40 16.83 21.83
C VAL A 89 35.01 15.44 21.79
N SER A 90 36.13 15.26 22.52
CA SER A 90 36.85 13.99 22.62
C SER A 90 35.92 12.85 23.07
N GLY A 91 35.92 11.72 22.33
CA GLY A 91 35.26 10.47 22.73
C GLY A 91 33.94 10.14 22.02
N TYR A 92 33.41 11.01 21.15
CA TYR A 92 32.21 10.72 20.34
C TYR A 92 32.55 10.70 18.85
N TYR A 93 31.76 9.97 18.05
CA TYR A 93 31.83 9.96 16.57
C TYR A 93 30.63 10.73 16.02
N PRO A 94 30.74 12.05 15.78
CA PRO A 94 29.60 12.87 15.38
C PRO A 94 29.02 12.36 14.07
N SER A 95 27.80 11.85 14.08
CA SER A 95 27.20 11.19 12.91
C SER A 95 25.73 11.54 12.78
N GLY A 96 25.18 11.63 11.57
CA GLY A 96 23.72 11.73 11.42
C GLY A 96 23.05 10.49 12.00
N ILE A 97 23.52 9.33 11.56
CA ILE A 97 23.09 8.01 12.03
C ILE A 97 24.32 7.18 12.39
N TYR A 98 24.38 6.63 13.60
CA TYR A 98 25.44 5.73 14.05
C TYR A 98 24.86 4.44 14.61
N LEU A 99 25.34 3.30 14.13
CA LEU A 99 24.93 1.97 14.60
C LEU A 99 26.12 1.11 15.00
N HIS A 100 26.08 0.52 16.19
CA HIS A 100 27.11 -0.40 16.67
C HIS A 100 26.54 -1.78 17.04
N LYS A 101 27.07 -2.84 16.39
CA LYS A 101 26.59 -4.22 16.56
C LYS A 101 25.11 -4.40 16.22
N LYS A 102 24.66 -3.72 15.16
CA LYS A 102 23.29 -3.74 14.67
C LYS A 102 23.22 -4.41 13.30
N SER A 103 22.19 -5.19 13.04
CA SER A 103 22.10 -5.99 11.81
C SER A 103 20.69 -6.08 11.25
N ASN A 104 20.61 -6.37 9.94
CA ASN A 104 19.35 -6.55 9.20
C ASN A 104 18.47 -5.30 9.18
N ASN A 105 19.06 -4.10 9.24
CA ASN A 105 18.31 -2.86 9.18
C ASN A 105 18.30 -2.26 7.77
N THR A 106 17.26 -1.50 7.46
CA THR A 106 17.16 -0.69 6.25
C THR A 106 17.14 0.79 6.63
N ILE A 107 18.05 1.59 6.07
CA ILE A 107 18.07 3.05 6.23
C ILE A 107 17.81 3.66 4.85
N LYS A 108 16.69 4.39 4.70
CA LYS A 108 16.27 4.88 3.37
C LYS A 108 15.70 6.30 3.35
N ASN A 109 15.79 6.91 2.16
CA ASN A 109 15.21 8.19 1.81
C ASN A 109 15.61 9.36 2.74
N CYS A 110 16.80 9.32 3.36
CA CYS A 110 17.28 10.37 4.25
C CYS A 110 18.07 11.44 3.52
N ILE A 111 17.77 12.71 3.84
CA ILE A 111 18.66 13.83 3.53
C ILE A 111 19.47 14.12 4.80
N ILE A 112 20.79 13.88 4.78
CA ILE A 112 21.66 14.07 5.97
C ILE A 112 22.70 15.14 5.68
N THR A 113 22.72 16.19 6.50
CA THR A 113 23.62 17.33 6.29
C THR A 113 24.34 17.78 7.57
N ASN A 114 25.55 18.29 7.39
CA ASN A 114 26.37 18.96 8.41
C ASN A 114 26.83 18.10 9.60
N PHE A 115 26.85 16.77 9.47
CA PHE A 115 27.48 15.88 10.44
C PHE A 115 28.94 15.55 10.05
N MET A 116 29.75 15.03 10.99
CA MET A 116 31.08 14.54 10.61
C MET A 116 30.94 13.30 9.72
N ASN A 117 30.21 12.30 10.18
CA ASN A 117 29.78 11.19 9.34
C ASN A 117 28.31 11.33 8.96
N GLY A 118 27.92 11.03 7.72
CA GLY A 118 26.51 10.91 7.37
C GLY A 118 25.87 9.71 8.09
N ILE A 119 26.30 8.51 7.68
CA ILE A 119 25.90 7.23 8.25
C ILE A 119 27.15 6.44 8.64
N TYR A 120 27.24 5.98 9.88
CA TYR A 120 28.36 5.18 10.37
C TYR A 120 27.90 3.83 10.95
N LEU A 121 28.33 2.73 10.31
CA LEU A 121 28.12 1.36 10.77
C LEU A 121 29.42 0.79 11.35
N LYS A 122 29.41 0.45 12.64
CA LYS A 122 30.53 -0.19 13.34
C LYS A 122 30.15 -1.59 13.81
N SER A 123 30.87 -2.61 13.38
CA SER A 123 30.55 -4.01 13.69
C SER A 123 29.10 -4.39 13.34
N SER A 124 28.52 -3.75 12.33
CA SER A 124 27.09 -3.78 12.00
C SER A 124 26.92 -4.34 10.59
N SER A 125 26.57 -5.63 10.51
CA SER A 125 26.55 -6.39 9.26
C SER A 125 25.13 -6.63 8.74
N ASN A 126 24.97 -6.96 7.46
CA ASN A 126 23.68 -7.28 6.84
C ASN A 126 22.65 -6.12 6.80
N ASN A 127 23.08 -4.88 6.69
CA ASN A 127 22.18 -3.73 6.59
C ASN A 127 22.06 -3.23 5.13
N THR A 128 20.93 -2.60 4.81
CA THR A 128 20.65 -1.96 3.52
C THR A 128 20.59 -0.45 3.69
N ILE A 129 21.36 0.29 2.89
CA ILE A 129 21.35 1.75 2.86
C ILE A 129 20.96 2.18 1.43
N ILE A 130 19.78 2.76 1.26
CA ILE A 130 19.20 3.00 -0.06
C ILE A 130 18.56 4.39 -0.24
N ASN A 131 18.76 5.02 -1.39
CA ASN A 131 18.15 6.30 -1.77
C ASN A 131 18.42 7.45 -0.76
N ASN A 132 19.55 7.46 -0.08
CA ASN A 132 19.90 8.55 0.83
C ASN A 132 20.72 9.62 0.11
N THR A 133 20.46 10.90 0.43
CA THR A 133 21.25 12.05 -0.01
C THR A 133 22.07 12.57 1.16
N ILE A 134 23.40 12.49 1.06
CA ILE A 134 24.32 12.93 2.12
C ILE A 134 25.15 14.07 1.55
N THR A 135 25.00 15.26 2.11
CA THR A 135 25.70 16.46 1.64
C THR A 135 26.37 17.16 2.80
N LYS A 136 27.65 17.48 2.66
CA LYS A 136 28.38 18.25 3.66
C LYS A 136 28.22 19.76 3.44
N ASN A 137 28.11 20.55 4.51
CA ASN A 137 28.57 21.96 4.50
C ASN A 137 29.84 22.14 5.36
N THR A 138 30.71 23.02 4.90
CA THR A 138 32.10 23.32 5.32
C THR A 138 32.15 23.92 6.75
N SER A 139 33.21 23.93 7.57
CA SER A 139 34.66 24.19 7.34
C SER A 139 35.45 23.87 8.63
N LEU A 140 35.68 22.61 8.99
CA LEU A 140 36.47 22.27 10.18
C LEU A 140 37.86 21.74 9.77
N SER A 141 38.91 22.35 10.34
CA SER A 141 40.31 22.05 10.03
C SER A 141 40.83 20.75 10.65
N PHE A 142 40.00 20.02 11.40
CA PHE A 142 40.38 18.79 12.10
C PHE A 142 39.20 17.80 12.10
N GLY A 143 39.49 16.51 11.84
CA GLY A 143 38.51 15.42 11.80
C GLY A 143 38.36 14.78 10.41
N VAL A 144 37.93 13.52 10.36
CA VAL A 144 37.57 12.82 9.11
C VAL A 144 36.06 12.85 8.94
N PHE A 145 35.63 13.13 7.71
CA PHE A 145 34.25 13.50 7.42
C PHE A 145 33.64 12.62 6.33
N ASP A 146 33.14 11.43 6.69
CA ASP A 146 32.73 10.44 5.69
C ASP A 146 31.24 10.50 5.36
N GLY A 147 30.87 10.18 4.13
CA GLY A 147 29.46 10.06 3.75
C GLY A 147 28.84 8.84 4.42
N ILE A 148 29.28 7.66 4.00
CA ILE A 148 28.94 6.38 4.62
C ILE A 148 30.21 5.67 5.05
N TYR A 149 30.33 5.36 6.34
CA TYR A 149 31.49 4.68 6.90
C TYR A 149 31.12 3.29 7.43
N LEU A 150 31.84 2.26 6.99
CA LEU A 150 31.67 0.85 7.38
C LEU A 150 32.96 0.36 8.04
N THR A 151 32.91 0.01 9.32
CA THR A 151 34.06 -0.53 10.09
C THR A 151 33.71 -1.89 10.66
N SER A 152 34.51 -2.94 10.41
CA SER A 152 34.20 -4.30 10.87
C SER A 152 32.78 -4.76 10.47
N SER A 153 32.26 -4.27 9.34
CA SER A 153 30.85 -4.34 8.96
C SER A 153 30.71 -5.01 7.59
N SER A 154 30.32 -6.29 7.59
CA SER A 154 30.29 -7.13 6.38
C SER A 154 28.87 -7.31 5.83
N ASN A 155 28.74 -7.75 4.58
CA ASN A 155 27.47 -8.09 3.93
C ASN A 155 26.42 -6.96 3.90
N ASN A 156 26.83 -5.70 3.91
CA ASN A 156 25.91 -4.57 3.74
C ASN A 156 25.67 -4.26 2.26
N THR A 157 24.51 -3.69 1.95
CA THR A 157 24.08 -3.33 0.59
C THR A 157 23.81 -1.82 0.50
N LEU A 158 24.58 -1.11 -0.33
CA LEU A 158 24.52 0.34 -0.52
C LEU A 158 24.06 0.64 -1.95
N ILE A 159 22.85 1.17 -2.12
CA ILE A 159 22.18 1.33 -3.43
C ILE A 159 21.66 2.76 -3.62
N ASN A 160 21.87 3.35 -4.81
CA ASN A 160 21.21 4.61 -5.21
C ASN A 160 21.42 5.78 -4.21
N ASN A 161 22.50 5.79 -3.44
CA ASN A 161 22.80 6.91 -2.55
C ASN A 161 23.54 8.00 -3.33
N HIS A 162 23.24 9.25 -3.01
CA HIS A 162 23.90 10.43 -3.58
C HIS A 162 24.72 11.11 -2.49
N ILE A 163 26.05 11.09 -2.63
CA ILE A 163 26.97 11.58 -1.61
C ILE A 163 27.88 12.63 -2.21
N THR A 164 27.88 13.82 -1.59
CA THR A 164 28.64 14.96 -2.08
C THR A 164 29.45 15.67 -0.99
N SER A 165 30.64 16.15 -1.37
CA SER A 165 31.52 16.97 -0.52
C SER A 165 32.04 16.29 0.76
N ALA A 166 32.14 14.95 0.79
CA ALA A 166 32.72 14.18 1.89
C ALA A 166 34.24 13.98 1.73
N GLU A 167 34.91 13.56 2.80
CA GLU A 167 36.29 13.07 2.69
C GLU A 167 36.30 11.74 1.94
N TYR A 168 35.66 10.70 2.49
CA TYR A 168 35.34 9.51 1.72
C TYR A 168 33.83 9.46 1.49
N GLY A 169 33.42 9.36 0.24
CA GLY A 169 32.00 9.20 -0.09
C GLY A 169 31.45 7.94 0.57
N ILE A 170 32.06 6.79 0.24
CA ILE A 170 31.84 5.51 0.93
C ILE A 170 33.19 4.95 1.36
N TYR A 171 33.34 4.63 2.65
CA TYR A 171 34.56 4.05 3.20
C TYR A 171 34.31 2.70 3.86
N THR A 172 35.01 1.66 3.40
CA THR A 172 35.04 0.34 4.07
C THR A 172 36.39 0.11 4.72
N HIS A 173 36.37 -0.19 6.01
CA HIS A 173 37.53 -0.31 6.88
C HIS A 173 37.43 -1.53 7.81
N ASP A 174 38.58 -2.01 8.27
CA ASP A 174 38.74 -3.05 9.30
C ASP A 174 37.93 -4.32 9.01
N ASN A 175 38.29 -5.06 7.95
CA ASN A 175 37.66 -6.35 7.62
C ASN A 175 36.16 -6.27 7.29
N SER A 176 35.71 -5.15 6.69
CA SER A 176 34.37 -4.99 6.13
C SER A 176 34.28 -5.71 4.78
N ASN A 177 33.97 -7.01 4.84
CA ASN A 177 34.01 -7.91 3.69
C ASN A 177 32.62 -8.08 3.04
N PHE A 178 32.57 -8.53 1.79
CA PHE A 178 31.33 -8.93 1.09
C PHE A 178 30.24 -7.85 1.02
N ASN A 179 30.59 -6.56 1.09
CA ASN A 179 29.63 -5.47 0.90
C ASN A 179 29.36 -5.25 -0.60
N MET A 180 28.11 -4.89 -0.93
CA MET A 180 27.68 -4.58 -2.30
C MET A 180 27.38 -3.08 -2.42
N ILE A 181 28.18 -2.38 -3.21
CA ILE A 181 28.09 -0.94 -3.48
C ILE A 181 27.70 -0.75 -4.94
N LYS A 182 26.43 -0.42 -5.21
CA LYS A 182 25.93 -0.30 -6.59
C LYS A 182 25.04 0.91 -6.87
N ASN A 183 25.12 1.43 -8.09
CA ASN A 183 24.27 2.53 -8.58
C ASN A 183 24.32 3.81 -7.72
N ASN A 184 25.39 4.06 -6.97
CA ASN A 184 25.54 5.27 -6.16
C ASN A 184 26.15 6.40 -7.01
N ILE A 185 25.82 7.65 -6.67
CA ILE A 185 26.37 8.87 -7.27
C ILE A 185 27.27 9.55 -6.23
N LEU A 186 28.56 9.66 -6.52
CA LEU A 186 29.60 10.12 -5.60
C LEU A 186 30.37 11.27 -6.23
N THR A 187 30.07 12.50 -5.80
CA THR A 187 30.67 13.70 -6.44
C THR A 187 31.38 14.65 -5.49
N ASN A 188 32.48 15.25 -5.95
CA ASN A 188 33.23 16.27 -5.21
C ASN A 188 33.72 15.83 -3.83
N ASN A 189 34.06 14.54 -3.65
CA ASN A 189 34.65 14.01 -2.42
C ASN A 189 36.18 13.93 -2.53
N LYS A 190 36.92 13.74 -1.43
CA LYS A 190 38.39 13.47 -1.53
C LYS A 190 38.66 12.08 -2.09
N ALA A 191 37.92 11.06 -1.66
CA ALA A 191 37.76 9.84 -2.45
C ALA A 191 36.28 9.49 -2.63
N GLY A 192 35.89 9.07 -3.82
CA GLY A 192 34.54 8.57 -4.07
C GLY A 192 34.26 7.32 -3.23
N ILE A 193 34.98 6.24 -3.52
CA ILE A 193 34.94 4.99 -2.73
C ILE A 193 36.33 4.66 -2.24
N ALA A 194 36.47 4.38 -0.94
CA ALA A 194 37.70 3.89 -0.33
C ALA A 194 37.49 2.49 0.26
N VAL A 195 38.32 1.53 -0.15
CA VAL A 195 38.36 0.16 0.39
C VAL A 195 39.74 -0.11 0.97
N SER A 196 39.93 0.30 2.23
CA SER A 196 41.27 0.33 2.83
C SER A 196 41.25 0.23 4.36
N ASN A 197 42.28 -0.42 4.91
CA ASN A 197 42.60 -0.38 6.34
C ASN A 197 43.50 0.82 6.71
N CYS A 198 43.91 1.62 5.72
CA CYS A 198 44.80 2.75 5.91
C CYS A 198 44.03 4.06 5.95
N PHE A 199 44.21 4.80 7.04
CA PHE A 199 43.65 6.13 7.22
C PHE A 199 44.45 7.15 6.39
N PRO A 200 43.88 7.84 5.38
CA PRO A 200 44.69 8.70 4.51
C PRO A 200 45.01 10.04 5.18
N GLY A 201 46.11 10.07 5.93
CA GLY A 201 46.64 11.25 6.62
C GLY A 201 47.18 11.01 8.03
N GLY A 202 47.16 9.77 8.55
CA GLY A 202 47.76 9.40 9.83
C GLY A 202 49.01 8.55 9.65
N ASP A 203 50.11 8.93 10.32
CA ASP A 203 51.40 8.23 10.32
C ASP A 203 51.38 6.84 11.01
N ASP A 204 50.20 6.26 11.26
CA ASP A 204 50.05 5.04 12.06
C ASP A 204 50.20 3.78 11.18
N ILE A 205 51.45 3.55 10.79
CA ILE A 205 51.91 2.50 9.87
C ILE A 205 51.59 1.06 10.34
N TYR A 206 51.20 0.88 11.61
CA TYR A 206 50.89 -0.43 12.20
C TYR A 206 49.49 -0.97 11.84
N LEU A 207 48.52 -0.11 11.51
CA LEU A 207 47.14 -0.52 11.15
C LEU A 207 47.00 -0.95 9.68
N CYS A 208 47.95 -0.56 8.83
CA CYS A 208 47.98 -0.90 7.41
C CYS A 208 48.49 -2.32 7.09
N LEU A 209 49.00 -3.05 8.09
CA LEU A 209 49.79 -4.27 7.87
C LEU A 209 48.97 -5.57 7.76
N PHE A 210 47.64 -5.49 7.85
CA PHE A 210 46.74 -6.64 7.74
C PHE A 210 45.85 -6.53 6.50
N SER A 211 45.87 -7.56 5.65
CA SER A 211 44.89 -7.73 4.57
C SER A 211 43.48 -7.73 5.15
N GLY A 212 42.58 -6.93 4.59
CA GLY A 212 41.19 -6.86 5.05
C GLY A 212 40.30 -6.11 4.05
N ASN A 213 38.98 -6.21 4.21
CA ASN A 213 37.96 -5.72 3.25
C ASN A 213 37.98 -6.51 1.93
N LEU A 214 37.82 -7.83 2.06
CA LEU A 214 37.85 -8.79 0.98
C LEU A 214 36.46 -9.01 0.36
N ASN A 215 36.46 -9.36 -0.92
CA ASN A 215 35.29 -9.77 -1.70
C ASN A 215 34.15 -8.74 -1.73
N ASN A 216 34.47 -7.45 -1.67
CA ASN A 216 33.46 -6.41 -1.88
C ASN A 216 33.09 -6.34 -3.38
N THR A 217 31.87 -5.91 -3.70
CA THR A 217 31.40 -5.72 -5.08
C THR A 217 31.07 -4.26 -5.31
N ILE A 218 31.76 -3.61 -6.23
CA ILE A 218 31.56 -2.20 -6.62
C ILE A 218 31.05 -2.20 -8.07
N LYS A 219 29.77 -1.86 -8.26
CA LYS A 219 29.13 -2.02 -9.57
C LYS A 219 28.28 -0.84 -10.01
N ASN A 220 28.45 -0.38 -11.25
CA ASN A 220 27.57 0.62 -11.87
C ASN A 220 27.44 1.95 -11.07
N ASN A 221 28.46 2.34 -10.33
CA ASN A 221 28.47 3.63 -9.62
C ASN A 221 28.96 4.74 -10.55
N GLU A 222 28.47 5.95 -10.32
CA GLU A 222 28.90 7.18 -10.99
C GLU A 222 29.74 8.01 -10.01
N ILE A 223 31.05 8.06 -10.25
CA ILE A 223 32.06 8.60 -9.34
C ILE A 223 32.79 9.73 -10.06
N LEU A 224 32.32 10.97 -9.84
CA LEU A 224 32.73 12.12 -10.63
C LEU A 224 33.36 13.24 -9.81
N ASN A 225 34.38 13.89 -10.36
CA ASN A 225 34.95 15.13 -9.81
C ASN A 225 35.45 15.01 -8.37
N ASN A 226 35.88 13.83 -7.93
CA ASN A 226 36.50 13.61 -6.63
C ASN A 226 38.02 13.87 -6.71
N ASP A 227 38.78 13.88 -5.61
CA ASP A 227 40.24 13.88 -5.76
C ASP A 227 40.76 12.53 -6.27
N VAL A 228 40.26 11.46 -5.67
CA VAL A 228 40.45 10.08 -6.13
C VAL A 228 39.09 9.44 -6.39
N GLY A 229 38.91 8.72 -7.49
CA GLY A 229 37.64 8.05 -7.77
C GLY A 229 37.44 6.83 -6.86
N ILE A 230 38.16 5.74 -7.13
CA ILE A 230 38.19 4.53 -6.33
C ILE A 230 39.60 4.34 -5.77
N TYR A 231 39.70 4.33 -4.44
CA TYR A 231 40.92 4.02 -3.72
C TYR A 231 40.83 2.62 -3.08
N SER A 232 41.83 1.78 -3.30
CA SER A 232 41.89 0.42 -2.77
C SER A 232 43.27 0.14 -2.22
N GLN A 233 43.39 -0.50 -1.05
CA GLN A 233 44.69 -0.93 -0.53
C GLN A 233 44.52 -2.18 0.35
N ASN A 234 45.40 -3.17 0.14
CA ASN A 234 45.39 -4.43 0.89
C ASN A 234 44.00 -5.13 0.93
N SER A 235 43.20 -4.96 -0.13
CA SER A 235 41.80 -5.38 -0.22
C SER A 235 41.51 -6.10 -1.55
N THR A 236 40.42 -6.87 -1.60
CA THR A 236 39.96 -7.53 -2.83
C THR A 236 38.53 -7.14 -3.16
N SER A 237 38.28 -6.75 -4.42
CA SER A 237 36.95 -6.36 -4.88
C SER A 237 36.66 -6.84 -6.30
N ILE A 238 35.38 -7.06 -6.59
CA ILE A 238 34.83 -7.19 -7.94
C ILE A 238 34.36 -5.80 -8.37
N ILE A 239 34.99 -5.21 -9.39
CA ILE A 239 34.72 -3.82 -9.79
C ILE A 239 34.23 -3.77 -11.23
N ASN A 240 32.93 -3.60 -11.45
CA ASN A 240 32.32 -3.72 -12.79
C ASN A 240 31.46 -2.51 -13.18
N GLY A 241 31.56 -2.05 -14.42
CA GLY A 241 30.56 -1.14 -14.98
C GLY A 241 30.54 0.27 -14.37
N ASN A 242 31.56 0.68 -13.61
CA ASN A 242 31.57 1.98 -12.93
C ASN A 242 32.05 3.09 -13.87
N ILE A 243 31.48 4.29 -13.72
CA ILE A 243 31.97 5.50 -14.37
C ILE A 243 32.81 6.26 -13.35
N VAL A 244 34.12 6.33 -13.56
CA VAL A 244 35.07 6.93 -12.63
C VAL A 244 35.87 7.98 -13.36
N CYS A 245 35.35 9.22 -13.37
CA CYS A 245 35.82 10.25 -14.30
C CYS A 245 35.91 11.65 -13.69
N GLY A 246 36.77 12.49 -14.27
CA GLY A 246 36.92 13.88 -13.85
C GLY A 246 37.57 14.03 -12.48
N ASN A 247 38.13 12.96 -11.92
CA ASN A 247 38.77 13.01 -10.61
C ASN A 247 40.15 13.71 -10.71
N THR A 248 40.48 14.57 -9.74
CA THR A 248 41.60 15.53 -9.89
C THR A 248 42.98 14.88 -9.86
N ASN A 249 43.17 13.81 -9.06
CA ASN A 249 44.43 13.07 -8.97
C ASN A 249 44.40 11.78 -9.79
N LEU A 250 43.58 10.80 -9.41
CA LEU A 250 43.54 9.46 -9.99
C LEU A 250 42.10 8.96 -10.05
N ASP A 251 41.71 8.32 -11.15
CA ASP A 251 40.37 7.71 -11.26
C ASP A 251 40.33 6.42 -10.45
N PHE A 252 41.33 5.57 -10.63
CA PHE A 252 41.59 4.43 -9.75
C PHE A 252 42.94 4.64 -9.10
N ASN A 253 43.08 4.30 -7.83
CA ASN A 253 44.32 4.43 -7.08
C ASN A 253 44.49 3.22 -6.16
N SER A 254 45.61 2.51 -6.33
CA SER A 254 45.95 1.44 -5.40
C SER A 254 47.45 1.17 -5.44
N PRO A 255 48.12 1.07 -4.27
CA PRO A 255 49.47 0.54 -4.23
C PRO A 255 49.52 -0.95 -4.60
N ASP A 256 48.41 -1.68 -4.43
CA ASP A 256 48.28 -3.11 -4.69
C ASP A 256 46.82 -3.53 -4.92
N TRP A 257 46.47 -3.82 -6.18
CA TRP A 257 45.11 -4.29 -6.52
C TRP A 257 44.79 -5.71 -6.02
N LEU A 258 45.79 -6.45 -5.52
CA LEU A 258 45.70 -7.85 -5.11
C LEU A 258 44.92 -8.71 -6.12
N LEU A 259 43.96 -9.52 -5.67
CA LEU A 259 43.07 -10.33 -6.50
C LEU A 259 41.79 -9.58 -6.89
N SER A 260 41.79 -8.24 -6.88
CA SER A 260 40.68 -7.47 -7.40
C SER A 260 40.62 -7.60 -8.93
N PHE A 261 39.41 -7.68 -9.47
CA PHE A 261 39.20 -7.82 -10.91
C PHE A 261 37.86 -7.23 -11.32
N GLY A 262 37.69 -7.02 -12.63
CA GLY A 262 36.40 -6.63 -13.19
C GLY A 262 36.52 -6.05 -14.60
N ASP A 263 35.39 -5.60 -15.12
CA ASP A 263 35.18 -5.27 -16.53
C ASP A 263 34.20 -4.10 -16.70
N ASN A 264 34.20 -3.52 -17.90
CA ASN A 264 33.26 -2.47 -18.31
C ASN A 264 33.36 -1.16 -17.50
N ASN A 265 34.47 -0.88 -16.85
CA ASN A 265 34.66 0.40 -16.17
C ASN A 265 35.02 1.51 -17.17
N THR A 266 34.75 2.75 -16.80
CA THR A 266 35.15 3.96 -17.53
C THR A 266 36.13 4.76 -16.69
N CYS A 267 37.37 4.95 -17.17
CA CYS A 267 38.36 5.80 -16.51
C CYS A 267 39.42 6.33 -17.49
N SER A 268 40.04 7.46 -17.17
CA SER A 268 41.18 8.03 -17.91
C SER A 268 42.51 7.88 -17.19
N ASN A 269 42.51 7.76 -15.86
CA ASN A 269 43.70 7.71 -15.04
C ASN A 269 43.69 6.54 -14.03
N PRO A 270 43.87 5.28 -14.49
CA PRO A 270 43.62 4.07 -13.71
C PRO A 270 44.66 3.66 -12.65
N ASP A 271 45.80 4.35 -12.49
CA ASP A 271 46.91 3.89 -11.60
C ASP A 271 47.21 2.38 -11.67
N GLY A 272 47.41 1.89 -12.90
CA GLY A 272 47.69 0.47 -13.14
C GLY A 272 46.50 -0.49 -12.99
N TRP A 273 45.29 -0.01 -12.65
CA TRP A 273 44.05 -0.78 -12.80
C TRP A 273 43.87 -1.21 -14.25
N ASN A 274 43.44 -2.45 -14.44
CA ASN A 274 43.21 -3.05 -15.74
C ASN A 274 41.90 -3.83 -15.67
N ASP A 275 40.93 -3.47 -16.53
CA ASP A 275 39.77 -4.34 -16.76
C ASP A 275 40.25 -5.69 -17.36
N ASN A 276 39.47 -6.76 -17.21
CA ASN A 276 39.93 -8.07 -17.63
C ASN A 276 40.25 -8.07 -19.12
N ASN A 277 41.47 -8.51 -19.45
CA ASN A 277 42.01 -8.53 -20.81
C ASN A 277 42.19 -7.14 -21.47
N LYS A 278 42.24 -6.04 -20.69
CA LYS A 278 42.47 -4.69 -21.22
C LYS A 278 43.41 -3.87 -20.34
N GLN A 279 44.33 -3.15 -20.96
CA GLN A 279 45.17 -2.18 -20.23
C GLN A 279 44.34 -0.93 -19.90
N GLY A 280 44.25 -0.57 -18.63
CA GLY A 280 43.33 0.46 -18.17
C GLY A 280 41.87 0.00 -18.15
N CYS A 281 40.96 0.96 -18.08
CA CYS A 281 39.52 0.69 -18.13
C CYS A 281 39.02 0.34 -19.54
N THR A 282 37.89 -0.36 -19.62
CA THR A 282 37.21 -0.70 -20.87
C THR A 282 36.82 0.53 -21.68
N TYR A 283 36.40 1.58 -21.01
CA TYR A 283 36.07 2.86 -21.63
C TYR A 283 36.98 3.95 -21.07
N THR A 284 37.33 4.95 -21.89
CA THR A 284 38.20 6.06 -21.48
C THR A 284 37.38 7.31 -21.17
N CYS A 285 37.66 8.01 -20.07
CA CYS A 285 37.00 9.29 -19.80
C CYS A 285 37.35 10.29 -20.89
N GLY A 286 36.36 11.04 -21.36
CA GLY A 286 36.56 12.03 -22.42
C GLY A 286 36.72 11.45 -23.84
N THR A 287 36.86 10.13 -24.05
CA THR A 287 36.57 9.52 -25.36
C THR A 287 35.13 9.06 -25.36
N THR A 288 34.28 9.97 -25.85
CA THR A 288 32.83 9.86 -25.79
C THR A 288 32.38 9.51 -24.38
N THR A 289 31.85 10.50 -23.66
CA THR A 289 30.58 10.24 -22.98
C THR A 289 29.83 9.28 -23.89
N ILE A 290 29.63 8.02 -23.47
CA ILE A 290 28.72 7.16 -24.20
C ILE A 290 27.45 7.97 -24.12
N ASN A 291 27.18 8.66 -25.23
CA ASN A 291 26.24 9.75 -25.19
C ASN A 291 24.91 9.05 -25.26
N CYS A 292 24.46 8.52 -24.13
CA CYS A 292 23.19 7.85 -24.06
C CYS A 292 22.05 8.87 -24.04
N THR A 293 22.37 10.15 -24.28
CA THR A 293 21.36 11.11 -24.64
C THR A 293 20.95 10.94 -26.10
N CYS A 294 19.69 11.21 -26.38
CA CYS A 294 19.16 11.31 -27.71
C CYS A 294 18.29 12.56 -27.85
N ALA A 295 18.16 13.03 -29.09
CA ALA A 295 17.31 14.16 -29.45
C ALA A 295 16.26 13.83 -30.55
N SER A 296 16.27 12.59 -31.07
CA SER A 296 15.31 12.11 -32.06
C SER A 296 14.99 10.63 -31.85
N CYS A 297 13.88 10.15 -32.44
CA CYS A 297 13.48 8.74 -32.34
C CYS A 297 14.57 7.77 -32.81
N ASP A 298 15.26 8.09 -33.92
CA ASP A 298 16.34 7.27 -34.48
C ASP A 298 17.59 7.27 -33.58
N GLU A 299 17.93 8.42 -33.01
CA GLU A 299 19.02 8.50 -32.04
C GLU A 299 18.69 7.70 -30.78
N CYS A 300 17.48 7.85 -30.24
CA CYS A 300 17.05 7.11 -29.04
C CYS A 300 17.11 5.61 -29.31
N LYS A 301 16.59 5.16 -30.45
CA LYS A 301 16.69 3.76 -30.88
C LYS A 301 18.14 3.30 -31.02
N THR A 302 19.03 4.14 -31.55
CA THR A 302 20.47 3.82 -31.66
C THR A 302 21.09 3.66 -30.28
N ARG A 303 20.83 4.60 -29.35
CA ARG A 303 21.35 4.53 -27.96
C ARG A 303 20.78 3.36 -27.19
N MET A 304 19.48 3.06 -27.33
CA MET A 304 18.84 1.91 -26.69
C MET A 304 19.40 0.57 -27.19
N ASN A 305 19.92 0.53 -28.42
CA ASN A 305 20.59 -0.64 -28.97
C ASN A 305 22.07 -0.75 -28.59
N ASP A 306 22.67 0.35 -28.13
CA ASP A 306 24.06 0.36 -27.68
C ASP A 306 24.15 -0.45 -26.38
N PRO A 307 24.93 -1.55 -26.35
CA PRO A 307 25.10 -2.35 -25.14
C PRO A 307 25.69 -1.53 -23.99
N ASN A 308 26.42 -0.45 -24.30
CA ASN A 308 27.06 0.41 -23.32
C ASN A 308 26.10 1.46 -22.72
N CYS A 309 24.89 1.61 -23.25
CA CYS A 309 23.87 2.49 -22.71
C CYS A 309 22.87 1.75 -21.83
N THR A 310 23.06 1.79 -20.51
CA THR A 310 22.10 1.24 -19.54
C THR A 310 20.98 2.22 -19.19
N LEU A 311 21.27 3.53 -19.23
CA LEU A 311 20.33 4.63 -19.11
C LEU A 311 20.39 5.47 -20.38
N VAL A 312 19.28 5.58 -21.11
CA VAL A 312 19.12 6.46 -22.26
C VAL A 312 18.26 7.64 -21.85
N THR A 313 18.71 8.87 -22.11
CA THR A 313 17.97 10.08 -21.74
C THR A 313 17.52 10.88 -22.95
N LEU A 314 16.25 11.27 -23.00
CA LEU A 314 15.78 12.24 -24.00
C LEU A 314 16.15 13.64 -23.54
N THR A 315 16.74 14.44 -24.42
CA THR A 315 17.24 15.78 -24.07
C THR A 315 16.44 16.93 -24.68
N THR A 316 15.53 16.63 -25.60
CA THR A 316 14.68 17.63 -26.26
C THR A 316 13.35 17.02 -26.67
N ASN A 317 12.36 17.88 -26.91
CA ASN A 317 11.06 17.47 -27.41
C ASN A 317 11.19 16.94 -28.84
N ILE A 318 10.62 15.77 -29.09
CA ILE A 318 10.37 15.22 -30.41
C ILE A 318 8.95 15.63 -30.81
N THR A 319 8.79 16.33 -31.93
CA THR A 319 7.48 16.87 -32.36
C THR A 319 7.09 16.38 -33.74
N ASN A 320 5.78 16.32 -34.02
CA ASN A 320 5.21 16.00 -35.32
C ASN A 320 5.71 14.68 -35.96
N HIS A 321 5.99 13.65 -35.15
CA HIS A 321 6.54 12.38 -35.66
C HIS A 321 5.51 11.56 -36.45
N LEU A 322 5.94 10.97 -37.56
CA LEU A 322 5.10 10.10 -38.39
C LEU A 322 5.31 8.63 -38.04
N GLY A 323 4.23 7.89 -37.78
CA GLY A 323 4.28 6.46 -37.50
C GLY A 323 4.82 6.14 -36.10
N ILE A 324 5.85 5.29 -36.01
CA ILE A 324 6.39 4.80 -34.72
C ILE A 324 7.63 5.58 -34.33
N CYS A 325 7.68 6.15 -33.13
CA CYS A 325 8.90 6.78 -32.63
C CYS A 325 9.89 5.72 -32.11
N ILE A 326 9.64 5.13 -30.94
CA ILE A 326 10.51 4.07 -30.42
C ILE A 326 10.00 2.71 -30.89
N ASN A 327 10.53 2.23 -32.02
CA ASN A 327 10.14 0.96 -32.63
C ASN A 327 11.01 -0.22 -32.15
N ASN A 328 10.57 -0.85 -31.06
CA ASN A 328 11.05 -2.12 -30.50
C ASN A 328 12.57 -2.36 -30.64
N PRO A 329 13.44 -1.56 -29.98
CA PRO A 329 14.87 -1.69 -30.17
C PRO A 329 15.37 -3.10 -29.78
N PRO A 330 16.08 -3.81 -30.68
CA PRO A 330 16.55 -5.18 -30.45
C PRO A 330 17.20 -5.45 -29.09
N ASN A 331 18.12 -4.58 -28.63
CA ASN A 331 18.87 -4.79 -27.39
C ASN A 331 18.27 -4.07 -26.17
N PHE A 332 17.00 -3.67 -26.23
CA PHE A 332 16.32 -3.01 -25.12
C PHE A 332 15.82 -4.01 -24.07
N THR A 333 16.75 -4.50 -23.26
CA THR A 333 16.51 -5.39 -22.11
C THR A 333 17.43 -4.95 -20.98
N ASN A 334 16.94 -4.90 -19.74
CA ASN A 334 17.70 -4.39 -18.58
C ASN A 334 18.15 -2.92 -18.74
N LYS A 335 17.34 -2.07 -19.40
CA LYS A 335 17.69 -0.67 -19.67
C LYS A 335 16.62 0.30 -19.15
N ILE A 336 17.05 1.53 -18.87
CA ILE A 336 16.19 2.65 -18.50
C ILE A 336 16.11 3.61 -19.68
N PHE A 337 14.90 4.01 -20.06
CA PHE A 337 14.66 5.17 -20.90
C PHE A 337 13.99 6.26 -20.06
N ASP A 338 14.69 7.37 -19.87
CA ASP A 338 14.24 8.50 -19.07
C ASP A 338 14.08 9.72 -19.96
N CYS A 339 12.85 10.17 -20.18
CA CYS A 339 12.65 11.31 -21.08
C CYS A 339 12.97 12.66 -20.42
N GLN A 340 13.28 12.70 -19.12
CA GLN A 340 13.58 13.91 -18.37
C GLN A 340 12.49 15.01 -18.49
N GLY A 341 11.23 14.62 -18.66
CA GLY A 341 10.10 15.53 -18.86
C GLY A 341 9.91 16.04 -20.30
N ASN A 342 10.70 15.57 -21.27
CA ASN A 342 10.54 15.98 -22.67
C ASN A 342 9.33 15.28 -23.34
N ILE A 343 8.79 15.98 -24.35
CA ILE A 343 7.64 15.57 -25.15
C ILE A 343 8.06 14.64 -26.30
N ILE A 344 7.27 13.60 -26.55
CA ILE A 344 7.27 12.80 -27.78
C ILE A 344 5.86 12.97 -28.37
N GLU A 345 5.76 13.77 -29.43
CA GLU A 345 4.49 14.10 -30.10
C GLU A 345 4.44 13.49 -31.51
N GLY A 346 3.35 12.79 -31.82
CA GLY A 346 3.07 12.19 -33.12
C GLY A 346 2.14 13.02 -34.01
N LYS A 347 1.56 12.38 -35.04
CA LYS A 347 0.50 12.95 -35.91
C LYS A 347 -0.84 12.22 -35.84
N LYS A 348 -0.99 11.32 -34.88
CA LYS A 348 -2.20 10.54 -34.60
C LYS A 348 -2.72 9.78 -35.82
N THR A 349 -1.80 9.19 -36.58
CA THR A 349 -2.16 8.30 -37.70
C THR A 349 -2.50 6.92 -37.15
N LYS A 350 -3.37 6.17 -37.82
CA LYS A 350 -3.62 4.76 -37.48
C LYS A 350 -2.30 3.98 -37.39
N ASP A 351 -2.19 3.09 -36.40
CA ASP A 351 -1.01 2.27 -36.14
C ASP A 351 0.27 3.10 -35.86
N SER A 352 0.11 4.29 -35.27
CA SER A 352 1.23 5.10 -34.78
C SER A 352 1.48 4.85 -33.29
N TYR A 353 2.75 4.75 -32.91
CA TYR A 353 3.15 4.38 -31.56
C TYR A 353 4.22 5.33 -31.04
N GLY A 354 4.02 5.91 -29.86
CA GLY A 354 5.06 6.67 -29.18
C GLY A 354 6.21 5.74 -28.80
N ILE A 355 5.90 4.70 -28.03
CA ILE A 355 6.85 3.65 -27.66
C ILE A 355 6.23 2.27 -27.86
N LEU A 356 6.89 1.43 -28.66
CA LEU A 356 6.50 0.05 -28.92
C LEU A 356 7.54 -0.91 -28.35
N LEU A 357 7.14 -1.74 -27.38
CA LEU A 357 7.96 -2.82 -26.83
C LEU A 357 7.35 -4.19 -27.15
N SER A 358 8.11 -5.05 -27.83
CA SER A 358 7.71 -6.43 -28.07
C SER A 358 8.83 -7.44 -27.76
N LYS A 359 8.50 -8.44 -26.94
CA LYS A 359 9.46 -9.44 -26.42
C LYS A 359 10.64 -8.80 -25.71
N LYS A 360 10.34 -7.82 -24.85
CA LYS A 360 11.31 -7.06 -24.05
C LYS A 360 11.09 -7.31 -22.57
N SER A 361 12.17 -7.28 -21.79
CA SER A 361 12.07 -7.53 -20.36
C SER A 361 12.99 -6.68 -19.50
N ASN A 362 12.55 -6.48 -18.26
CA ASN A 362 13.27 -5.75 -17.23
C ASN A 362 13.73 -4.35 -17.66
N ASN A 363 12.92 -3.63 -18.44
CA ASN A 363 13.18 -2.24 -18.80
C ASN A 363 12.38 -1.28 -17.95
N THR A 364 12.86 -0.04 -17.82
CA THR A 364 12.10 1.06 -17.21
C THR A 364 11.89 2.19 -18.21
N ILE A 365 10.66 2.66 -18.38
CA ILE A 365 10.32 3.87 -19.12
C ILE A 365 9.80 4.90 -18.13
N ARG A 366 10.43 6.07 -18.04
CA ARG A 366 10.03 7.09 -17.07
C ARG A 366 10.15 8.52 -17.53
N ASN A 367 9.39 9.39 -16.86
CA ASN A 367 9.41 10.85 -17.03
C ASN A 367 9.17 11.30 -18.48
N CYS A 368 8.39 10.57 -19.27
CA CYS A 368 8.04 10.91 -20.66
C CYS A 368 6.70 11.61 -20.75
N MET A 369 6.60 12.66 -21.57
CA MET A 369 5.32 13.25 -22.01
C MET A 369 5.03 12.74 -23.42
N ILE A 370 3.97 11.96 -23.64
CA ILE A 370 3.70 11.30 -24.93
C ILE A 370 2.31 11.66 -25.45
N GLU A 371 2.24 12.26 -26.63
CA GLU A 371 0.98 12.76 -27.19
C GLU A 371 0.80 12.57 -28.70
N ALA A 372 -0.45 12.63 -29.15
CA ALA A 372 -0.85 12.52 -30.55
C ALA A 372 -0.36 11.24 -31.26
N PHE A 373 -0.48 10.08 -30.63
CA PHE A 373 -0.31 8.75 -31.25
C PHE A 373 -1.62 7.94 -31.23
N ASP A 374 -1.68 6.87 -32.03
CA ASP A 374 -2.71 5.83 -31.84
C ASP A 374 -2.48 5.15 -30.49
N TYR A 375 -1.24 4.76 -30.20
CA TYR A 375 -0.82 4.24 -28.90
C TYR A 375 0.33 5.06 -28.32
N GLY A 376 0.18 5.61 -27.12
CA GLY A 376 1.26 6.31 -26.43
C GLY A 376 2.40 5.34 -26.09
N ILE A 377 2.12 4.34 -25.25
CA ILE A 377 3.03 3.23 -24.94
C ILE A 377 2.30 1.91 -25.18
N TYR A 378 2.84 1.06 -26.06
CA TYR A 378 2.33 -0.28 -26.35
C TYR A 378 3.33 -1.37 -25.94
N ILE A 379 2.87 -2.31 -25.10
CA ILE A 379 3.63 -3.44 -24.59
C ILE A 379 2.98 -4.75 -25.08
N TYR A 380 3.76 -5.55 -25.81
CA TYR A 380 3.30 -6.80 -26.41
C TYR A 380 4.25 -7.97 -26.12
N ALA A 381 3.75 -9.10 -25.64
CA ALA A 381 4.54 -10.27 -25.25
C ALA A 381 5.82 -9.93 -24.45
N SER A 382 5.75 -8.95 -23.54
CA SER A 382 6.92 -8.40 -22.83
C SER A 382 6.69 -8.50 -21.33
N SER A 383 7.72 -8.79 -20.53
CA SER A 383 7.57 -9.08 -19.10
C SER A 383 8.50 -8.27 -18.21
N GLU A 384 8.14 -8.07 -16.93
CA GLU A 384 8.98 -7.40 -15.92
C GLU A 384 9.39 -5.95 -16.27
N ASN A 385 8.68 -5.26 -17.18
CA ASN A 385 8.99 -3.86 -17.49
C ASN A 385 8.26 -2.91 -16.53
N LYS A 386 8.82 -1.71 -16.32
CA LYS A 386 8.29 -0.67 -15.44
C LYS A 386 7.97 0.60 -16.22
N ILE A 387 6.75 1.09 -16.10
CA ILE A 387 6.28 2.34 -16.72
C ILE A 387 5.93 3.31 -15.59
N ILE A 388 6.80 4.31 -15.36
CA ILE A 388 6.77 5.12 -14.13
C ILE A 388 6.79 6.63 -14.42
N ASN A 389 5.96 7.44 -13.77
CA ASN A 389 6.01 8.91 -13.85
C ASN A 389 5.90 9.48 -15.29
N ASN A 390 5.16 8.82 -16.18
CA ASN A 390 4.93 9.33 -17.54
C ASN A 390 3.61 10.09 -17.62
N THR A 391 3.52 11.08 -18.50
CA THR A 391 2.28 11.79 -18.86
C THR A 391 1.89 11.37 -20.27
N LEU A 392 0.67 10.86 -20.48
CA LEU A 392 0.19 10.38 -21.77
C LEU A 392 -1.15 11.03 -22.09
N ASN A 393 -1.18 11.93 -23.08
CA ASN A 393 -2.33 12.76 -23.39
C ASN A 393 -2.64 12.82 -24.88
N SER A 394 -3.91 13.03 -25.25
CA SER A 394 -4.33 13.22 -26.65
C SER A 394 -3.97 12.05 -27.60
N ASN A 395 -3.71 10.84 -27.08
CA ASN A 395 -3.55 9.62 -27.89
C ASN A 395 -4.91 8.95 -28.12
N ASN A 396 -5.00 7.86 -28.90
CA ASN A 396 -6.19 7.01 -28.85
C ASN A 396 -6.13 6.09 -27.63
N TYR A 397 -4.99 5.43 -27.43
CA TYR A 397 -4.68 4.62 -26.28
C TYR A 397 -3.47 5.22 -25.54
N GLY A 398 -3.57 5.48 -24.24
CA GLY A 398 -2.46 5.96 -23.42
C GLY A 398 -1.40 4.87 -23.24
N ILE A 399 -1.61 3.99 -22.27
CA ILE A 399 -0.78 2.80 -22.03
C ILE A 399 -1.61 1.57 -22.39
N TYR A 400 -1.08 0.72 -23.27
CA TYR A 400 -1.77 -0.49 -23.71
C TYR A 400 -0.85 -1.70 -23.56
N VAL A 401 -1.32 -2.75 -22.89
CA VAL A 401 -0.59 -4.00 -22.67
C VAL A 401 -1.40 -5.17 -23.20
N SER A 402 -0.77 -6.03 -23.99
CA SER A 402 -1.42 -7.23 -24.53
C SER A 402 -0.49 -8.43 -24.64
N SER A 403 -1.08 -9.62 -24.71
CA SER A 403 -0.39 -10.90 -24.92
C SER A 403 -0.81 -11.51 -26.26
N PRO A 404 0.00 -12.38 -26.88
CA PRO A 404 -0.49 -13.27 -27.92
C PRO A 404 -1.55 -14.17 -27.30
N ASN A 405 -2.75 -14.24 -27.90
CA ASN A 405 -3.80 -15.13 -27.42
C ASN A 405 -3.33 -16.58 -27.52
N SER A 406 -3.49 -17.37 -26.44
CA SER A 406 -3.46 -18.82 -26.54
C SER A 406 -4.54 -19.24 -27.54
N LEU A 407 -4.19 -20.07 -28.51
CA LEU A 407 -5.19 -20.65 -29.40
C LEU A 407 -6.17 -21.50 -28.57
N SER A 408 -7.35 -20.96 -28.28
CA SER A 408 -8.52 -21.79 -27.99
C SER A 408 -9.13 -22.21 -29.33
N CYS A 409 -8.68 -23.34 -29.85
CA CYS A 409 -9.40 -24.04 -30.92
C CYS A 409 -10.53 -24.85 -30.29
N SER A 410 -11.75 -24.30 -30.22
CA SER A 410 -12.94 -25.09 -29.94
C SER A 410 -14.14 -24.59 -30.75
N GLY A 411 -14.73 -25.50 -31.53
CA GLY A 411 -16.08 -25.36 -32.08
C GLY A 411 -16.21 -24.95 -33.56
N TYR A 412 -16.20 -25.95 -34.44
CA TYR A 412 -16.78 -25.97 -35.80
C TYR A 412 -16.43 -24.84 -36.80
N GLY A 413 -15.42 -25.10 -37.64
CA GLY A 413 -15.55 -24.78 -39.08
C GLY A 413 -14.66 -23.71 -39.71
N TYR A 414 -13.57 -23.27 -39.10
CA TYR A 414 -12.64 -22.32 -39.75
C TYR A 414 -11.24 -22.89 -39.97
N VAL A 415 -10.75 -22.68 -41.19
CA VAL A 415 -9.44 -23.11 -41.69
C VAL A 415 -8.36 -22.14 -41.19
N CYS A 416 -7.37 -22.65 -40.46
CA CYS A 416 -6.16 -21.90 -40.12
C CYS A 416 -5.23 -21.81 -41.34
N ILE A 417 -5.20 -20.66 -42.01
CA ILE A 417 -4.09 -20.24 -42.87
C ILE A 417 -3.74 -18.79 -42.50
N HIS A 418 -2.46 -18.57 -42.17
CA HIS A 418 -1.82 -17.26 -41.97
C HIS A 418 -2.15 -16.28 -43.11
N SER A 419 -2.46 -15.02 -42.80
CA SER A 419 -2.09 -13.85 -43.64
C SER A 419 -2.41 -12.51 -42.96
N SER A 420 -1.33 -11.75 -42.71
CA SER A 420 -1.19 -10.28 -42.81
C SER A 420 -2.05 -9.36 -41.93
N TYR A 421 -1.55 -8.98 -40.76
CA TYR A 421 -1.10 -7.59 -40.50
C TYR A 421 -0.29 -7.55 -39.20
N GLY A 422 0.94 -8.03 -39.30
CA GLY A 422 1.97 -8.02 -38.29
C GLY A 422 3.16 -8.71 -38.92
N ASP A 423 4.12 -7.92 -39.39
CA ASP A 423 5.55 -8.26 -39.45
C ASP A 423 6.29 -7.40 -40.48
N TYR A 424 6.97 -6.36 -39.99
CA TYR A 424 8.28 -5.98 -40.52
C TYR A 424 9.13 -5.44 -39.36
N VAL A 425 9.87 -6.32 -38.70
CA VAL A 425 11.29 -6.04 -38.47
C VAL A 425 12.03 -6.75 -39.60
N TYR A 426 12.48 -5.98 -40.59
CA TYR A 426 13.25 -6.51 -41.73
C TYR A 426 14.51 -7.21 -41.24
N SER A 427 14.74 -8.43 -41.74
CA SER A 427 16.08 -9.00 -41.86
C SER A 427 16.12 -9.93 -43.06
N GLN A 428 17.04 -9.65 -43.99
CA GLN A 428 17.41 -10.58 -45.06
C GLN A 428 18.22 -11.75 -44.47
N VAL A 429 17.73 -12.97 -44.74
CA VAL A 429 18.52 -14.20 -44.93
C VAL A 429 19.28 -14.73 -43.70
N GLU A 430 18.63 -15.59 -42.91
CA GLU A 430 18.96 -17.03 -42.83
C GLU A 430 18.02 -17.79 -41.88
N LYS A 431 17.54 -18.93 -42.39
CA LYS A 431 16.59 -19.84 -41.74
C LYS A 431 17.13 -20.39 -40.42
N ARG A 432 16.47 -20.12 -39.29
CA ARG A 432 16.29 -21.10 -38.20
C ARG A 432 14.90 -20.97 -37.61
N PHE A 433 14.20 -22.10 -37.58
CA PHE A 433 12.90 -22.28 -36.96
C PHE A 433 13.00 -22.02 -35.46
N VAL A 434 12.09 -21.21 -34.90
CA VAL A 434 11.83 -21.19 -33.45
C VAL A 434 10.37 -21.59 -33.26
N LEU A 435 10.17 -22.75 -32.65
CA LEU A 435 8.89 -23.15 -32.06
C LEU A 435 8.54 -22.12 -30.99
N ILE A 436 7.40 -21.44 -31.15
CA ILE A 436 6.83 -20.64 -30.06
C ILE A 436 5.99 -21.60 -29.23
N SER A 437 6.45 -21.93 -28.02
CA SER A 437 5.62 -22.64 -27.05
C SER A 437 4.50 -21.73 -26.57
N GLY A 438 3.37 -22.28 -26.13
CA GLY A 438 2.18 -21.54 -25.69
C GLY A 438 2.34 -20.73 -24.40
N ASP A 439 3.56 -20.30 -24.06
CA ASP A 439 3.95 -19.73 -22.77
C ASP A 439 4.38 -18.25 -22.85
N GLU A 440 4.32 -17.59 -24.01
CA GLU A 440 4.77 -16.19 -24.16
C GLU A 440 3.67 -15.18 -23.75
N GLN A 441 3.58 -14.83 -22.47
CA GLN A 441 2.62 -13.83 -21.95
C GLN A 441 3.31 -12.49 -21.63
N SER A 442 2.59 -11.37 -21.81
CA SER A 442 2.98 -10.12 -21.16
C SER A 442 2.60 -10.20 -19.69
N SER A 443 3.59 -10.41 -18.82
CA SER A 443 3.39 -10.68 -17.40
C SER A 443 4.35 -9.88 -16.53
N ASN A 444 3.94 -9.63 -15.28
CA ASN A 444 4.73 -8.92 -14.26
C ASN A 444 5.23 -7.52 -14.68
N ASN A 445 4.61 -6.87 -15.66
CA ASN A 445 4.88 -5.45 -15.90
C ASN A 445 4.22 -4.61 -14.80
N GLU A 446 4.90 -3.53 -14.42
CA GLU A 446 4.50 -2.57 -13.40
C GLU A 446 4.18 -1.23 -14.06
N ILE A 447 3.01 -0.68 -13.76
CA ILE A 447 2.59 0.65 -14.20
C ILE A 447 2.25 1.47 -12.96
N SER A 448 3.02 2.53 -12.71
CA SER A 448 2.89 3.32 -11.48
C SER A 448 3.12 4.83 -11.66
N ASN A 449 2.33 5.65 -10.96
CA ASN A 449 2.45 7.11 -10.91
C ASN A 449 2.42 7.82 -12.29
N ASN A 450 1.74 7.25 -13.28
CA ASN A 450 1.57 7.87 -14.60
C ASN A 450 0.32 8.76 -14.62
N SER A 451 0.32 9.80 -15.45
CA SER A 451 -0.85 10.63 -15.76
C SER A 451 -1.29 10.37 -17.19
N ALA A 452 -2.17 9.37 -17.39
CA ALA A 452 -2.76 9.07 -18.68
C ALA A 452 -4.15 9.70 -18.74
N CYS A 453 -4.26 10.88 -19.35
CA CYS A 453 -5.50 11.67 -19.37
C CYS A 453 -5.81 12.17 -20.76
N GLU A 454 -7.08 12.42 -21.08
CA GLU A 454 -7.49 12.99 -22.38
C GLU A 454 -7.10 12.10 -23.57
N ASN A 455 -6.99 10.77 -23.39
CA ASN A 455 -6.87 9.83 -24.51
C ASN A 455 -8.27 9.48 -25.05
N GLU A 456 -8.40 9.27 -26.37
CA GLU A 456 -9.71 9.15 -27.01
C GLU A 456 -10.44 7.87 -26.62
N ILE A 457 -9.75 6.72 -26.62
CA ILE A 457 -10.34 5.39 -26.46
C ILE A 457 -10.08 4.84 -25.05
N LEU A 458 -8.83 4.63 -24.64
CA LEU A 458 -8.47 4.18 -23.29
C LEU A 458 -7.23 4.92 -22.80
N ASP A 459 -7.20 5.25 -21.52
CA ASP A 459 -6.03 5.78 -20.84
C ASP A 459 -5.06 4.66 -20.47
N ILE A 460 -5.56 3.57 -19.87
CA ILE A 460 -4.76 2.41 -19.47
C ILE A 460 -5.50 1.12 -19.80
N SER A 461 -4.86 0.20 -20.52
CA SER A 461 -5.40 -1.12 -20.87
C SER A 461 -4.44 -2.22 -20.46
N LEU A 462 -4.88 -3.18 -19.65
CA LEU A 462 -4.07 -4.27 -19.11
C LEU A 462 -4.69 -5.65 -19.29
N ASN A 463 -3.83 -6.67 -19.13
CA ASN A 463 -4.25 -8.04 -18.91
C ASN A 463 -3.98 -8.44 -17.43
N ASN A 464 -4.50 -9.59 -17.01
CA ASN A 464 -4.46 -10.06 -15.62
C ASN A 464 -3.09 -10.24 -14.99
N GLU A 465 -2.04 -10.46 -15.78
CA GLU A 465 -0.71 -10.80 -15.24
C GLU A 465 0.15 -9.57 -14.98
N ASN A 466 -0.38 -8.37 -15.26
CA ASN A 466 0.32 -7.11 -15.06
C ASN A 466 -0.27 -6.33 -13.91
N LYS A 467 0.59 -5.58 -13.21
CA LYS A 467 0.23 -4.86 -12.01
C LYS A 467 0.09 -3.37 -12.34
N ASN A 468 -1.08 -2.80 -12.05
CA ASN A 468 -1.28 -1.36 -11.96
C ASN A 468 -1.32 -0.94 -10.50
N PHE A 469 -0.30 -0.24 -10.02
CA PHE A 469 -0.22 0.18 -8.62
C PHE A 469 0.41 1.57 -8.49
N GLY A 470 0.11 2.30 -7.42
CA GLY A 470 0.58 3.67 -7.23
C GLY A 470 -0.37 4.71 -7.83
N ASN A 471 -0.01 5.99 -7.67
CA ASN A 471 -0.89 7.15 -7.85
C ASN A 471 -1.17 7.50 -9.34
N ASN A 472 -1.60 6.53 -10.15
CA ASN A 472 -1.90 6.79 -11.56
C ASN A 472 -3.13 7.69 -11.69
N LYS A 473 -3.07 8.68 -12.59
CA LYS A 473 -4.16 9.58 -12.94
C LYS A 473 -4.75 9.17 -14.29
N CYS A 474 -5.99 8.71 -14.33
CA CYS A 474 -6.70 8.20 -15.53
C CYS A 474 -8.22 8.10 -15.30
N ASP A 475 -9.02 7.99 -16.36
CA ASP A 475 -10.48 7.79 -16.28
C ASP A 475 -11.06 6.74 -17.25
N LYS A 476 -10.33 6.33 -18.31
CA LYS A 476 -10.73 5.26 -19.24
C LYS A 476 -9.85 4.01 -19.13
N ILE A 477 -10.29 2.98 -18.40
CA ILE A 477 -9.51 1.75 -18.19
C ILE A 477 -10.16 0.55 -18.90
N SER A 478 -9.35 -0.38 -19.41
CA SER A 478 -9.78 -1.74 -19.78
C SER A 478 -8.92 -2.79 -19.07
N ASN A 479 -9.56 -3.84 -18.52
CA ASN A 479 -8.90 -5.07 -18.09
C ASN A 479 -9.58 -6.28 -18.75
N ASN A 480 -8.80 -7.18 -19.34
CA ASN A 480 -9.30 -8.35 -20.05
C ASN A 480 -9.58 -9.58 -19.15
N SER A 481 -9.67 -9.47 -17.82
CA SER A 481 -10.25 -10.54 -16.97
C SER A 481 -10.51 -10.16 -15.48
N ASN A 482 -11.40 -10.94 -14.85
CA ASN A 482 -12.17 -10.66 -13.61
C ASN A 482 -11.45 -10.86 -12.26
N SER A 483 -10.13 -10.62 -12.13
CA SER A 483 -9.46 -10.93 -10.84
C SER A 483 -8.33 -10.02 -10.36
N ASN A 484 -8.04 -8.90 -11.01
CA ASN A 484 -7.11 -7.90 -10.48
C ASN A 484 -7.69 -6.49 -10.64
N LEU A 485 -7.85 -5.80 -9.50
CA LEU A 485 -8.32 -4.41 -9.45
C LEU A 485 -7.25 -3.48 -10.03
N VAL A 486 -7.54 -2.92 -11.20
CA VAL A 486 -6.74 -1.90 -11.87
C VAL A 486 -7.32 -0.54 -11.45
N PHE A 487 -6.64 0.20 -10.57
CA PHE A 487 -7.13 1.50 -10.09
C PHE A 487 -6.42 2.68 -10.77
N CYS A 488 -7.19 3.70 -11.16
CA CYS A 488 -6.69 5.07 -11.26
C CYS A 488 -6.87 5.72 -9.89
N SER A 489 -5.78 6.01 -9.19
CA SER A 489 -5.84 6.65 -7.86
C SER A 489 -6.31 8.10 -7.92
N LYS A 490 -6.34 8.71 -9.12
CA LYS A 490 -6.84 10.08 -9.37
C LYS A 490 -7.56 10.14 -10.72
N ASN A 491 -8.67 10.86 -10.81
CA ASN A 491 -9.38 11.04 -12.08
C ASN A 491 -8.76 12.18 -12.91
N CYS A 492 -8.98 12.16 -14.22
CA CYS A 492 -8.40 13.13 -15.14
C CYS A 492 -9.08 14.50 -15.16
N SER A 493 -10.38 14.56 -14.88
CA SER A 493 -11.19 15.77 -14.93
C SER A 493 -11.56 16.31 -13.54
N SER A 494 -11.61 17.64 -13.43
CA SER A 494 -12.31 18.38 -12.36
C SER A 494 -13.69 18.85 -12.80
N SER A 495 -14.24 18.28 -13.88
CA SER A 495 -15.52 18.68 -14.47
C SER A 495 -16.10 17.54 -15.32
N GLU A 496 -17.36 17.21 -15.01
CA GLU A 496 -18.32 16.35 -15.73
C GLU A 496 -18.31 14.84 -15.42
N GLU A 497 -19.44 14.46 -14.81
CA GLU A 497 -20.07 13.16 -14.55
C GLU A 497 -19.22 12.02 -13.98
N GLN A 498 -19.47 11.79 -12.68
CA GLN A 498 -19.09 10.60 -11.93
C GLN A 498 -19.47 9.34 -12.73
N ASN A 499 -18.47 8.62 -13.28
CA ASN A 499 -18.65 7.21 -13.59
C ASN A 499 -18.78 6.49 -12.25
N ILE A 500 -20.02 6.42 -11.76
CA ILE A 500 -20.36 5.70 -10.53
C ILE A 500 -19.97 4.24 -10.76
N LEU A 501 -19.11 3.73 -9.88
CA LEU A 501 -18.78 2.32 -9.78
C LEU A 501 -19.99 1.61 -9.18
N PHE A 502 -20.58 0.71 -9.95
CA PHE A 502 -21.64 -0.18 -9.50
C PHE A 502 -21.04 -1.55 -9.20
N LEU A 503 -21.13 -1.97 -7.95
CA LEU A 503 -20.94 -3.37 -7.58
C LEU A 503 -22.26 -4.10 -7.83
N TYR A 504 -22.20 -5.31 -8.35
CA TYR A 504 -23.39 -6.14 -8.50
C TYR A 504 -23.20 -7.54 -7.89
N TYR A 505 -24.33 -8.12 -7.50
CA TYR A 505 -24.50 -9.38 -6.81
C TYR A 505 -25.41 -10.23 -7.67
N CYS A 506 -24.92 -11.37 -8.12
CA CYS A 506 -25.65 -12.27 -9.00
C CYS A 506 -26.36 -13.34 -8.18
N ASP A 507 -27.42 -13.88 -8.76
CA ASP A 507 -28.10 -15.09 -8.34
C ASP A 507 -27.59 -16.21 -9.28
N TYR A 508 -26.56 -16.94 -8.85
CA TYR A 508 -25.86 -17.90 -9.71
C TYR A 508 -26.57 -19.27 -9.77
N ASP A 509 -27.29 -19.66 -8.73
CA ASP A 509 -28.03 -20.92 -8.67
C ASP A 509 -29.53 -20.80 -9.03
N ALA A 510 -29.98 -19.57 -9.28
CA ALA A 510 -31.31 -19.19 -9.75
C ALA A 510 -32.44 -19.43 -8.72
N ASP A 511 -32.18 -19.24 -7.44
CA ASP A 511 -33.16 -19.38 -6.35
C ASP A 511 -33.89 -18.08 -5.97
N SER A 512 -33.58 -16.98 -6.68
CA SER A 512 -34.07 -15.62 -6.47
C SER A 512 -33.49 -14.85 -5.29
N TYR A 513 -32.44 -15.38 -4.64
CA TYR A 513 -31.61 -14.66 -3.68
C TYR A 513 -30.29 -14.27 -4.34
N PHE A 514 -29.85 -13.04 -4.08
CA PHE A 514 -28.59 -12.54 -4.65
C PHE A 514 -27.44 -12.83 -3.68
N SER A 515 -26.24 -13.01 -4.23
CA SER A 515 -25.01 -13.25 -3.47
C SER A 515 -24.81 -12.28 -2.30
N LYS A 516 -24.36 -12.81 -1.15
CA LYS A 516 -23.81 -12.00 -0.04
C LYS A 516 -22.43 -11.40 -0.38
N SER A 517 -21.75 -11.94 -1.40
CA SER A 517 -20.43 -11.50 -1.85
C SER A 517 -20.50 -10.80 -3.21
N ILE A 518 -19.56 -9.90 -3.50
CA ILE A 518 -19.56 -9.16 -4.77
C ILE A 518 -19.36 -10.13 -5.94
N SER A 519 -20.34 -10.25 -6.83
CA SER A 519 -20.28 -11.12 -8.00
C SER A 519 -19.60 -10.44 -9.21
N GLY A 520 -19.61 -9.10 -9.25
CA GLY A 520 -18.84 -8.33 -10.23
C GLY A 520 -19.03 -6.81 -10.11
N PHE A 521 -18.55 -6.06 -11.10
CA PHE A 521 -18.66 -4.60 -11.12
C PHE A 521 -18.85 -4.02 -12.53
N CYS A 522 -19.36 -2.79 -12.57
CA CYS A 522 -19.88 -2.12 -13.74
C CYS A 522 -19.63 -0.59 -13.61
N PHE A 523 -19.13 0.07 -14.66
CA PHE A 523 -18.92 1.53 -14.66
C PHE A 523 -19.94 2.22 -15.58
N GLY A 524 -20.54 3.31 -15.12
CA GLY A 524 -21.41 4.15 -15.96
C GLY A 524 -22.74 4.45 -15.29
N ASN A 525 -23.85 3.99 -15.85
CA ASN A 525 -25.22 4.23 -15.37
C ASN A 525 -25.96 2.94 -14.94
N GLY A 526 -25.22 1.85 -14.65
CA GLY A 526 -25.80 0.55 -14.31
C GLY A 526 -26.22 -0.33 -15.49
N SER A 527 -26.12 0.13 -16.74
CA SER A 527 -26.53 -0.66 -17.93
C SER A 527 -25.64 -1.86 -18.25
N CYS A 528 -24.55 -2.08 -17.50
CA CYS A 528 -23.60 -3.17 -17.68
C CYS A 528 -23.81 -4.36 -16.73
N ILE A 529 -24.83 -4.31 -15.88
CA ILE A 529 -25.14 -5.40 -14.95
C ILE A 529 -25.73 -6.58 -15.74
N PRO A 530 -25.21 -7.81 -15.58
CA PRO A 530 -25.75 -8.99 -16.27
C PRO A 530 -27.20 -9.30 -15.87
N GLU A 531 -27.94 -9.99 -16.75
CA GLU A 531 -29.23 -10.61 -16.38
C GLU A 531 -29.00 -11.60 -15.21
N ASN A 532 -29.89 -11.58 -14.22
CA ASN A 532 -29.78 -12.25 -12.91
C ASN A 532 -28.75 -11.64 -11.93
N CYS A 533 -28.38 -10.37 -12.10
CA CYS A 533 -27.59 -9.65 -11.11
C CYS A 533 -28.26 -8.34 -10.67
N SER A 534 -28.03 -7.97 -9.42
CA SER A 534 -28.62 -6.81 -8.74
C SER A 534 -27.52 -5.91 -8.19
N LEU A 535 -27.79 -4.60 -8.12
CA LEU A 535 -26.91 -3.66 -7.42
C LEU A 535 -26.99 -3.79 -5.91
N ASN A 536 -28.10 -4.34 -5.43
CA ASN A 536 -28.30 -4.51 -4.00
C ASN A 536 -27.58 -5.77 -3.57
N LYS A 537 -26.75 -5.63 -2.53
CA LYS A 537 -26.17 -6.77 -1.83
C LYS A 537 -27.28 -7.69 -1.41
N GLY A 538 -27.20 -8.95 -1.85
CA GLY A 538 -28.12 -9.95 -1.37
C GLY A 538 -27.62 -10.59 -0.08
N ASN A 539 -28.33 -11.61 0.36
CA ASN A 539 -28.16 -12.27 1.64
C ASN A 539 -28.04 -13.79 1.50
N ASP A 540 -27.83 -14.26 0.28
CA ASP A 540 -27.51 -15.65 0.01
C ASP A 540 -26.10 -15.98 0.51
N CYS A 541 -26.03 -16.94 1.44
CA CYS A 541 -24.79 -17.39 2.03
C CYS A 541 -24.09 -18.51 1.23
N ASP A 542 -24.76 -19.15 0.27
CA ASP A 542 -24.19 -20.16 -0.63
C ASP A 542 -24.81 -20.08 -2.04
N ASP A 543 -24.33 -19.11 -2.80
CA ASP A 543 -24.70 -18.75 -4.19
C ASP A 543 -24.39 -19.86 -5.24
N GLU A 544 -23.97 -21.04 -4.81
CA GLU A 544 -23.84 -22.23 -5.65
C GLU A 544 -24.94 -23.28 -5.36
N ASN A 545 -25.83 -23.04 -4.39
CA ASN A 545 -26.78 -24.01 -3.86
C ASN A 545 -28.15 -23.42 -3.46
N ALA A 546 -29.11 -23.56 -4.38
CA ALA A 546 -30.48 -23.07 -4.30
C ALA A 546 -31.36 -23.59 -3.13
N SER A 547 -30.78 -24.36 -2.21
CA SER A 547 -31.43 -24.82 -0.97
C SER A 547 -30.88 -24.14 0.29
N ILE A 548 -29.90 -23.25 0.16
CA ILE A 548 -29.25 -22.53 1.26
C ILE A 548 -29.40 -21.05 0.97
N HIS A 549 -30.45 -20.46 1.53
CA HIS A 549 -30.80 -19.06 1.32
C HIS A 549 -31.77 -18.60 2.42
N PRO A 550 -31.94 -17.29 2.63
CA PRO A 550 -32.85 -16.78 3.65
C PRO A 550 -34.27 -17.35 3.55
N ASN A 551 -34.90 -17.57 4.70
CA ASN A 551 -36.26 -18.12 4.85
C ASN A 551 -36.43 -19.61 4.47
N VAL A 552 -35.35 -20.36 4.27
CA VAL A 552 -35.43 -21.83 4.20
C VAL A 552 -35.80 -22.40 5.57
N ASN A 553 -36.45 -23.57 5.58
CA ASN A 553 -36.60 -24.31 6.83
C ASN A 553 -35.30 -25.05 7.13
N GLU A 554 -34.66 -24.61 8.20
CA GLU A 554 -33.54 -25.29 8.85
C GLU A 554 -33.72 -26.81 8.98
N THR A 555 -32.72 -27.54 8.51
CA THR A 555 -32.54 -28.98 8.73
C THR A 555 -31.75 -29.18 10.01
N LEU A 556 -32.49 -29.24 11.12
CA LEU A 556 -32.00 -29.48 12.48
C LEU A 556 -30.69 -30.31 12.56
N CYS A 557 -29.63 -29.68 13.07
CA CYS A 557 -28.35 -30.29 13.44
C CYS A 557 -27.55 -30.93 12.31
N ASN A 558 -27.60 -30.40 11.09
CA ASN A 558 -26.76 -30.91 10.01
C ASN A 558 -25.46 -30.10 9.82
N GLY A 559 -25.25 -29.01 10.58
CA GLY A 559 -24.08 -28.15 10.52
C GLY A 559 -24.06 -27.19 9.33
N ILE A 560 -25.21 -27.01 8.68
CA ILE A 560 -25.43 -26.07 7.58
C ILE A 560 -26.46 -25.05 8.10
N ASP A 561 -26.18 -23.76 7.88
CA ASP A 561 -27.09 -22.65 8.16
C ASP A 561 -27.89 -22.41 6.88
N GLU A 562 -29.04 -23.08 6.75
CA GLU A 562 -29.85 -23.03 5.54
C GLU A 562 -30.58 -21.72 5.37
N ASP A 563 -30.98 -21.07 6.47
CA ASP A 563 -31.70 -19.80 6.42
C ASP A 563 -30.79 -18.55 6.52
N CYS A 564 -29.47 -18.76 6.47
CA CYS A 564 -28.43 -17.75 6.47
C CYS A 564 -28.55 -16.76 7.65
N ASP A 565 -29.16 -17.18 8.76
CA ASP A 565 -29.32 -16.38 9.98
C ASP A 565 -28.10 -16.46 10.91
N GLY A 566 -27.08 -17.22 10.50
CA GLY A 566 -25.87 -17.48 11.25
C GLY A 566 -25.99 -18.64 12.23
N PHE A 567 -27.08 -19.42 12.19
CA PHE A 567 -27.43 -20.38 13.22
C PHE A 567 -28.19 -21.62 12.69
N ASP A 568 -27.54 -22.78 12.76
CA ASP A 568 -28.22 -24.07 12.64
C ASP A 568 -29.19 -24.25 13.84
N LYS A 569 -30.49 -24.42 13.59
CA LYS A 569 -31.60 -24.31 14.58
C LYS A 569 -31.57 -25.27 15.78
N CYS A 570 -30.48 -25.97 16.04
CA CYS A 570 -30.31 -26.79 17.22
C CYS A 570 -29.34 -26.19 18.26
N GLY A 571 -29.85 -25.25 19.06
CA GLY A 571 -29.09 -24.70 20.19
C GLY A 571 -29.89 -23.77 21.09
N LYS A 572 -29.42 -23.63 22.33
CA LYS A 572 -29.80 -22.52 23.20
C LYS A 572 -29.24 -21.25 22.58
N ARG A 573 -30.03 -20.18 22.49
CA ARG A 573 -29.58 -18.90 21.95
C ARG A 573 -29.59 -17.85 23.05
N ILE A 574 -28.51 -17.09 23.14
CA ILE A 574 -28.40 -15.89 23.97
C ILE A 574 -27.88 -14.74 23.10
N TRP A 575 -28.41 -13.54 23.29
CA TRP A 575 -28.01 -12.36 22.54
C TRP A 575 -28.18 -11.08 23.35
N SER A 576 -27.51 -10.02 22.90
CA SER A 576 -27.60 -8.68 23.47
C SER A 576 -28.80 -7.93 22.88
N SER A 577 -29.54 -7.20 23.71
CA SER A 577 -30.83 -6.62 23.35
C SER A 577 -31.14 -5.34 24.10
N ASP A 578 -32.15 -4.63 23.63
CA ASP A 578 -32.78 -3.55 24.38
C ASP A 578 -33.89 -4.05 25.33
N LYS A 579 -34.50 -3.14 26.09
CA LYS A 579 -35.56 -3.46 27.05
C LYS A 579 -36.83 -4.06 26.43
N TYR A 580 -36.96 -4.06 25.10
CA TYR A 580 -38.10 -4.54 24.34
C TYR A 580 -37.82 -5.86 23.62
N ASN A 581 -36.73 -6.57 23.97
CA ASN A 581 -36.32 -7.83 23.34
C ASN A 581 -35.87 -7.68 21.89
N ARG A 582 -35.45 -6.48 21.47
CA ARG A 582 -34.91 -6.27 20.13
C ARG A 582 -33.41 -6.45 20.21
N GLU A 583 -32.87 -7.35 19.39
CA GLU A 583 -31.44 -7.58 19.28
C GLU A 583 -30.73 -6.28 18.89
N LYS A 584 -29.63 -5.98 19.58
CA LYS A 584 -28.85 -4.77 19.40
C LYS A 584 -27.42 -5.09 19.76
N ASN A 585 -26.50 -5.02 18.80
CA ASN A 585 -25.10 -5.42 19.01
C ASN A 585 -24.15 -4.23 19.23
N THR A 586 -24.64 -3.00 19.11
CA THR A 586 -23.87 -1.77 19.40
C THR A 586 -24.62 -0.96 20.44
N PHE A 587 -23.98 -0.59 21.56
CA PHE A 587 -24.60 0.18 22.64
C PHE A 587 -23.86 1.47 22.90
N TYR A 588 -24.58 2.55 23.20
CA TYR A 588 -23.92 3.82 23.51
C TYR A 588 -23.46 3.88 24.97
N SER A 589 -22.43 4.68 25.26
CA SER A 589 -21.98 4.91 26.64
C SER A 589 -23.17 5.33 27.55
N TYR A 590 -23.29 4.71 28.72
CA TYR A 590 -24.40 4.85 29.68
C TYR A 590 -25.75 4.25 29.26
N GLN A 591 -25.81 3.55 28.13
CA GLN A 591 -26.99 2.78 27.73
C GLN A 591 -27.12 1.49 28.56
N ASP A 592 -28.37 1.10 28.83
CA ASP A 592 -28.72 -0.17 29.44
C ASP A 592 -28.61 -1.32 28.43
N VAL A 593 -27.87 -2.36 28.78
CA VAL A 593 -27.70 -3.60 28.02
C VAL A 593 -28.55 -4.69 28.64
N TYR A 594 -29.47 -5.25 27.86
CA TYR A 594 -30.26 -6.42 28.24
C TYR A 594 -29.71 -7.66 27.57
N ALA A 595 -29.71 -8.80 28.28
CA ALA A 595 -29.57 -10.10 27.62
C ALA A 595 -30.94 -10.73 27.47
N SER A 596 -31.13 -11.30 26.30
CA SER A 596 -32.29 -12.11 25.98
C SER A 596 -31.84 -13.50 25.58
N GLY A 597 -32.64 -14.51 25.90
CA GLY A 597 -32.31 -15.88 25.57
C GLY A 597 -33.51 -16.77 25.44
N THR A 598 -33.36 -17.83 24.65
CA THR A 598 -34.40 -18.80 24.30
C THR A 598 -33.83 -20.22 24.21
N GLY A 599 -34.67 -21.22 24.46
CA GLY A 599 -34.27 -22.64 24.33
C GLY A 599 -33.57 -23.22 25.56
N PHE A 600 -33.52 -22.48 26.67
CA PHE A 600 -33.01 -22.95 27.95
C PHE A 600 -34.01 -23.87 28.65
N ASN A 601 -33.57 -24.57 29.70
CA ASN A 601 -34.50 -25.36 30.52
C ASN A 601 -35.55 -24.43 31.17
N PRO A 602 -36.85 -24.74 31.10
CA PRO A 602 -37.90 -23.93 31.73
C PRO A 602 -37.74 -23.80 33.25
N ASN A 603 -38.11 -22.63 33.80
CA ASN A 603 -38.07 -22.33 35.24
C ASN A 603 -36.73 -22.66 35.93
N SER A 604 -35.61 -22.53 35.20
CA SER A 604 -34.28 -22.90 35.66
C SER A 604 -33.47 -21.66 36.02
N GLU A 605 -32.69 -21.76 37.09
CA GLU A 605 -31.70 -20.74 37.44
C GLU A 605 -30.48 -20.87 36.53
N ILE A 606 -30.05 -19.75 35.94
CA ILE A 606 -28.81 -19.65 35.18
C ILE A 606 -28.06 -18.37 35.59
N GLU A 607 -26.74 -18.38 35.46
CA GLU A 607 -25.90 -17.20 35.70
C GLU A 607 -25.37 -16.68 34.36
N ILE A 608 -25.67 -15.42 34.04
CA ILE A 608 -25.23 -14.80 32.79
C ILE A 608 -23.99 -13.95 33.06
N TYR A 609 -22.96 -14.12 32.25
CA TYR A 609 -21.70 -13.40 32.32
C TYR A 609 -21.50 -12.50 31.10
N ILE A 610 -20.90 -11.32 31.31
CA ILE A 610 -20.33 -10.52 30.24
C ILE A 610 -18.82 -10.69 30.27
N THR A 611 -18.28 -11.23 29.18
CA THR A 611 -16.85 -11.55 29.05
C THR A 611 -16.21 -10.79 27.90
N PRO A 612 -14.90 -10.53 27.94
CA PRO A 612 -14.17 -10.10 26.76
C PRO A 612 -14.33 -11.04 25.58
N HIS A 613 -14.32 -10.50 24.36
CA HIS A 613 -14.32 -11.29 23.14
C HIS A 613 -13.01 -12.10 22.99
N LYS A 614 -12.99 -13.27 23.64
CA LYS A 614 -12.03 -14.38 23.57
C LYS A 614 -12.76 -15.61 24.09
N ASN A 615 -12.47 -16.82 23.58
CA ASN A 615 -13.06 -18.06 24.11
C ASN A 615 -12.80 -18.15 25.62
N PRO A 616 -13.82 -17.91 26.48
CA PRO A 616 -13.61 -17.91 27.92
C PRO A 616 -13.47 -19.35 28.39
N ILE A 617 -12.63 -19.58 29.40
CA ILE A 617 -12.53 -20.91 30.05
C ILE A 617 -12.92 -20.81 31.52
N ASN A 618 -12.64 -19.68 32.19
CA ASN A 618 -12.97 -19.47 33.59
C ASN A 618 -13.87 -18.23 33.75
N LEU A 619 -15.17 -18.46 33.92
CA LEU A 619 -16.17 -17.38 33.99
C LEU A 619 -16.11 -16.62 35.33
N SER A 620 -15.69 -17.31 36.39
CA SER A 620 -15.56 -16.76 37.74
C SER A 620 -14.59 -15.57 37.86
N ASP A 621 -13.71 -15.38 36.87
CA ASP A 621 -12.76 -14.27 36.84
C ASP A 621 -13.41 -12.95 36.38
N PHE A 622 -14.63 -12.99 35.83
CA PHE A 622 -15.33 -11.81 35.30
C PHE A 622 -16.28 -11.17 36.32
N LYS A 623 -16.29 -9.84 36.33
CA LYS A 623 -16.97 -9.05 37.37
C LYS A 623 -18.44 -8.77 37.10
N ILE A 624 -18.87 -8.85 35.83
CA ILE A 624 -20.23 -8.50 35.43
C ILE A 624 -20.99 -9.80 35.22
N LYS A 625 -21.86 -10.12 36.18
CA LYS A 625 -22.69 -11.31 36.14
C LYS A 625 -24.05 -11.08 36.77
N LYS A 626 -25.05 -11.85 36.33
CA LYS A 626 -26.42 -11.76 36.85
C LYS A 626 -27.09 -13.11 36.91
N ASN A 627 -27.63 -13.43 38.08
CA ASN A 627 -28.52 -14.57 38.26
C ASN A 627 -29.90 -14.22 37.71
N ILE A 628 -30.45 -15.13 36.93
CA ILE A 628 -31.81 -15.03 36.41
C ILE A 628 -32.51 -16.38 36.52
N THR A 629 -33.83 -16.35 36.37
CA THR A 629 -34.65 -17.55 36.24
C THR A 629 -35.38 -17.48 34.92
N THR A 630 -35.27 -18.52 34.11
CA THR A 630 -35.99 -18.63 32.83
C THR A 630 -37.49 -18.77 33.08
N ASP A 631 -38.31 -18.34 32.12
CA ASP A 631 -39.77 -18.48 32.20
C ASP A 631 -40.24 -19.92 31.93
N GLU A 632 -41.56 -20.13 31.88
CA GLU A 632 -42.18 -21.44 31.63
C GLU A 632 -41.86 -22.05 30.26
N ASN A 633 -41.32 -21.26 29.33
CA ASN A 633 -40.92 -21.69 28.00
C ASN A 633 -39.39 -21.72 27.83
N GLY A 634 -38.62 -21.43 28.89
CA GLY A 634 -37.16 -21.40 28.82
C GLY A 634 -36.60 -20.10 28.24
N ASN A 635 -37.36 -19.01 28.29
CA ASN A 635 -36.93 -17.70 27.80
C ASN A 635 -36.64 -16.72 28.92
N PHE A 636 -35.90 -15.66 28.63
CA PHE A 636 -35.69 -14.56 29.56
C PHE A 636 -35.34 -13.26 28.84
N ILE A 637 -35.56 -12.14 29.55
CA ILE A 637 -35.01 -10.81 29.22
C ILE A 637 -34.55 -10.19 30.54
N ALA A 638 -33.29 -9.81 30.64
CA ALA A 638 -32.73 -9.28 31.88
C ALA A 638 -31.77 -8.12 31.62
N LEU A 639 -31.97 -7.00 32.31
CA LEU A 639 -31.00 -5.91 32.36
C LEU A 639 -29.70 -6.43 32.97
N LEU A 640 -28.63 -6.55 32.20
CA LEU A 640 -27.36 -7.06 32.69
C LEU A 640 -26.48 -5.94 33.23
N TRP A 641 -26.36 -4.86 32.46
CA TRP A 641 -25.32 -3.88 32.68
C TRP A 641 -25.79 -2.49 32.26
N ASN A 642 -25.55 -1.49 33.12
CA ASN A 642 -25.54 -0.09 32.71
C ASN A 642 -24.08 0.27 32.37
N LEU A 643 -23.81 0.56 31.10
CA LEU A 643 -22.45 0.71 30.59
C LEU A 643 -21.76 1.96 31.15
N PRO A 644 -20.54 1.89 31.69
CA PRO A 644 -19.76 3.08 32.00
C PRO A 644 -19.28 3.77 30.71
N ALA A 645 -18.54 4.88 30.85
CA ALA A 645 -17.84 5.46 29.71
C ALA A 645 -16.89 4.44 29.07
N TRP A 646 -16.84 4.38 27.75
CA TRP A 646 -16.06 3.37 27.01
C TRP A 646 -14.55 3.39 27.34
N ASN A 647 -13.99 4.52 27.79
CA ASN A 647 -12.58 4.63 28.18
C ASN A 647 -12.26 3.95 29.53
N GLU A 648 -13.29 3.64 30.33
CA GLU A 648 -13.17 2.81 31.53
C GLU A 648 -13.17 1.31 31.19
N LEU A 649 -13.46 0.97 29.93
CA LEU A 649 -13.49 -0.39 29.42
C LEU A 649 -12.09 -0.80 28.93
N SER A 650 -11.72 -2.05 29.21
CA SER A 650 -10.40 -2.59 28.83
C SER A 650 -10.34 -3.17 27.41
N ILE A 651 -11.47 -3.26 26.71
CA ILE A 651 -11.66 -3.93 25.42
C ILE A 651 -12.85 -3.34 24.66
N LEU A 652 -12.93 -3.63 23.36
CA LEU A 652 -13.98 -3.14 22.45
C LEU A 652 -15.21 -4.05 22.35
N TYR A 653 -15.00 -5.36 22.40
CA TYR A 653 -16.04 -6.35 22.14
C TYR A 653 -16.25 -7.26 23.34
N TYR A 654 -17.51 -7.53 23.62
CA TYR A 654 -17.96 -8.38 24.69
C TYR A 654 -18.79 -9.54 24.15
N ASN A 655 -18.73 -10.67 24.85
CA ASN A 655 -19.62 -11.80 24.64
C ASN A 655 -20.52 -11.94 25.88
N ILE A 656 -21.73 -12.44 25.65
CA ILE A 656 -22.69 -12.83 26.68
C ILE A 656 -22.68 -14.36 26.75
N VAL A 657 -22.32 -14.89 27.93
CA VAL A 657 -22.22 -16.33 28.19
C VAL A 657 -23.24 -16.73 29.24
N ALA A 658 -23.96 -17.83 29.04
CA ALA A 658 -24.86 -18.41 30.03
C ALA A 658 -24.24 -19.64 30.69
N ASP A 659 -23.92 -19.55 31.98
CA ASP A 659 -23.55 -20.70 32.81
C ASP A 659 -24.82 -21.36 33.35
N GLU A 660 -25.11 -22.58 32.89
CA GLU A 660 -26.35 -23.30 33.22
C GLU A 660 -26.18 -24.31 34.34
N ASN A 661 -24.95 -24.76 34.58
CA ASN A 661 -24.65 -25.73 35.62
C ASN A 661 -24.11 -25.08 36.92
N LEU A 662 -23.92 -23.76 36.89
CA LEU A 662 -23.51 -22.88 37.97
C LEU A 662 -22.12 -23.25 38.54
N ASN A 663 -21.23 -23.76 37.69
CA ASN A 663 -19.88 -24.16 38.09
C ASN A 663 -18.82 -23.06 37.86
N GLY A 664 -19.18 -21.99 37.16
CA GLY A 664 -18.32 -20.84 36.85
C GLY A 664 -17.24 -21.11 35.80
N ILE A 665 -17.40 -22.12 34.95
CA ILE A 665 -16.50 -22.57 33.88
C ILE A 665 -17.32 -22.69 32.60
N TYR A 666 -16.85 -22.08 31.51
CA TYR A 666 -17.55 -22.20 30.22
C TYR A 666 -17.32 -23.58 29.61
N GLU A 667 -18.39 -24.24 29.19
CA GLU A 667 -18.32 -25.44 28.37
C GLU A 667 -18.92 -25.26 26.97
N ASN A 668 -18.42 -26.00 25.99
CA ASN A 668 -18.86 -25.91 24.59
C ASN A 668 -20.36 -26.20 24.35
N ASN A 669 -21.08 -26.70 25.35
CA ASN A 669 -22.53 -26.97 25.30
C ASN A 669 -23.37 -25.87 25.97
N GLU A 670 -22.74 -24.83 26.48
CA GLU A 670 -23.38 -23.64 27.05
C GLU A 670 -23.55 -22.56 26.00
N ALA A 671 -24.55 -21.70 26.18
CA ALA A 671 -24.88 -20.67 25.20
C ALA A 671 -23.91 -19.49 25.30
N ILE A 672 -23.41 -19.05 24.15
CA ILE A 672 -22.64 -17.81 23.96
C ILE A 672 -23.25 -17.07 22.76
N ASP A 673 -23.29 -15.75 22.79
CA ASP A 673 -23.68 -14.95 21.63
C ASP A 673 -22.69 -15.14 20.46
N ALA A 674 -23.22 -15.24 19.22
CA ALA A 674 -22.52 -15.77 18.06
C ALA A 674 -21.66 -14.74 17.27
N TYR A 675 -20.88 -15.26 16.31
CA TYR A 675 -19.72 -14.69 15.58
C TYR A 675 -20.07 -13.55 14.59
N PRO A 676 -19.17 -12.57 14.32
CA PRO A 676 -17.76 -12.51 14.73
C PRO A 676 -17.51 -11.94 16.13
N PHE A 677 -18.44 -11.17 16.72
CA PHE A 677 -18.29 -10.51 18.03
C PHE A 677 -19.68 -10.37 18.69
N GLY A 678 -19.83 -10.51 20.02
CA GLY A 678 -21.13 -10.40 20.69
C GLY A 678 -21.75 -9.00 20.62
N PHE A 679 -21.24 -8.04 21.41
CA PHE A 679 -21.64 -6.63 21.29
C PHE A 679 -20.48 -5.65 21.55
N SER A 680 -20.61 -4.42 21.05
CA SER A 680 -19.66 -3.30 21.15
C SER A 680 -20.25 -2.10 21.90
N VAL A 681 -19.37 -1.13 22.23
CA VAL A 681 -19.74 0.09 22.95
C VAL A 681 -19.18 1.33 22.24
N ASP A 682 -20.07 2.23 21.83
CA ASP A 682 -19.73 3.43 21.06
C ASP A 682 -20.06 4.72 21.84
N PRO A 683 -19.15 5.70 21.92
CA PRO A 683 -19.42 6.98 22.59
C PRO A 683 -20.05 8.04 21.69
N LEU A 684 -20.15 7.80 20.40
CA LEU A 684 -20.55 8.77 19.39
C LEU A 684 -21.51 8.11 18.41
N TRP A 685 -22.49 8.87 17.90
CA TRP A 685 -23.44 8.38 16.91
C TRP A 685 -24.01 9.49 16.02
N ALA A 686 -24.35 9.12 14.78
CA ALA A 686 -25.20 9.92 13.91
C ALA A 686 -26.64 10.00 14.45
N SER A 687 -27.28 11.16 14.33
CA SER A 687 -28.54 11.47 15.00
C SER A 687 -29.48 12.39 14.23
N ASP A 688 -30.75 12.43 14.67
CA ASP A 688 -31.72 13.46 14.31
C ASP A 688 -31.48 14.80 15.04
N GLU A 689 -32.28 15.82 14.72
CA GLU A 689 -32.15 17.15 15.34
C GLU A 689 -32.36 17.17 16.87
N ASN A 690 -32.95 16.11 17.43
CA ASN A 690 -33.18 15.94 18.87
C ASN A 690 -32.08 15.10 19.54
N GLY A 691 -31.09 14.63 18.78
CA GLY A 691 -29.97 13.82 19.26
C GLY A 691 -30.30 12.33 19.41
N ASN A 692 -31.44 11.87 18.88
CA ASN A 692 -31.77 10.45 18.85
C ASN A 692 -30.94 9.74 17.78
N PRO A 693 -30.38 8.55 18.05
CA PRO A 693 -29.61 7.79 17.08
C PRO A 693 -30.37 7.47 15.80
N LYS A 694 -29.70 7.58 14.65
CA LYS A 694 -30.26 7.31 13.33
C LYS A 694 -29.15 6.88 12.37
N GLU A 695 -29.26 5.68 11.80
CA GLU A 695 -28.23 5.12 10.90
C GLU A 695 -28.54 5.30 9.40
N ILE A 696 -29.75 5.77 9.05
CA ILE A 696 -30.15 5.96 7.64
C ILE A 696 -30.72 7.36 7.45
N PHE A 697 -30.09 8.13 6.57
CA PHE A 697 -30.48 9.47 6.18
C PHE A 697 -30.83 9.54 4.70
N CYS A 698 -31.62 10.52 4.34
CA CYS A 698 -32.04 10.72 2.96
C CYS A 698 -31.17 11.72 2.24
N ASP A 699 -31.14 11.61 0.92
CA ASP A 699 -30.51 12.57 0.05
C ASP A 699 -31.03 14.00 0.38
N ASN A 700 -30.12 14.88 0.82
CA ASN A 700 -30.38 16.24 1.34
C ASN A 700 -31.02 16.35 2.74
N GLU A 701 -31.23 15.24 3.46
CA GLU A 701 -31.55 15.29 4.89
C GLU A 701 -30.33 15.78 5.69
N LYS A 702 -30.59 16.54 6.75
CA LYS A 702 -29.53 16.98 7.66
C LYS A 702 -29.14 15.87 8.61
N ILE A 703 -27.83 15.72 8.79
CA ILE A 703 -27.22 14.79 9.73
C ILE A 703 -26.74 15.57 10.94
N TYR A 704 -27.11 15.09 12.11
CA TYR A 704 -26.64 15.63 13.38
C TYR A 704 -25.74 14.61 14.08
N VAL A 705 -24.90 15.04 15.00
CA VAL A 705 -24.06 14.16 15.82
C VAL A 705 -24.25 14.47 17.28
N ASN A 706 -24.33 13.40 18.06
CA ASN A 706 -24.34 13.45 19.50
C ASN A 706 -23.35 12.42 20.06
N GLY A 707 -22.95 12.60 21.33
CA GLY A 707 -21.99 11.71 21.96
C GLY A 707 -21.94 11.85 23.47
N SER A 708 -21.63 10.73 24.13
CA SER A 708 -21.51 10.61 25.58
C SER A 708 -20.29 9.78 25.97
N GLY A 709 -19.65 10.14 27.09
CA GLY A 709 -18.59 9.33 27.68
C GLY A 709 -17.27 9.28 26.89
N LEU A 710 -16.94 10.29 26.06
CA LEU A 710 -15.61 10.39 25.43
C LEU A 710 -14.47 10.44 26.45
N SER A 711 -13.27 10.00 26.05
CA SER A 711 -12.09 9.94 26.95
C SER A 711 -11.46 11.29 27.28
N VAL A 712 -12.10 12.40 26.90
CA VAL A 712 -11.65 13.77 27.14
C VAL A 712 -12.68 14.53 27.97
N SER A 713 -12.24 15.56 28.69
CA SER A 713 -13.14 16.35 29.55
C SER A 713 -12.79 17.84 29.48
N ASN A 714 -13.82 18.69 29.57
CA ASN A 714 -13.69 20.16 29.56
C ASN A 714 -12.83 20.70 28.40
N THR A 715 -12.96 20.11 27.22
CA THR A 715 -12.20 20.47 26.01
C THR A 715 -13.12 20.68 24.82
N THR A 716 -12.59 21.24 23.74
CA THR A 716 -13.23 21.29 22.43
C THR A 716 -12.58 20.25 21.54
N ILE A 717 -13.38 19.46 20.82
CA ILE A 717 -12.90 18.43 19.88
C ILE A 717 -13.36 18.75 18.47
N SER A 718 -12.74 18.09 17.48
CA SER A 718 -13.13 18.15 16.08
C SER A 718 -13.92 16.89 15.71
N LEU A 719 -14.91 17.03 14.84
CA LEU A 719 -15.71 15.94 14.29
C LEU A 719 -15.42 15.85 12.79
N ILE A 720 -14.94 14.69 12.37
CA ILE A 720 -14.50 14.44 11.01
C ILE A 720 -15.35 13.31 10.44
N VAL A 721 -16.05 13.60 9.34
CA VAL A 721 -16.80 12.58 8.60
C VAL A 721 -15.91 12.01 7.51
N VAL A 722 -15.84 10.69 7.44
CA VAL A 722 -15.06 9.94 6.46
C VAL A 722 -15.95 8.87 5.79
N PRO A 723 -15.63 8.41 4.57
CA PRO A 723 -16.26 7.20 4.01
C PRO A 723 -16.02 6.00 4.92
N ASP A 724 -16.99 5.10 5.05
CA ASP A 724 -16.81 3.82 5.74
C ASP A 724 -15.71 3.02 5.02
N MET A 725 -14.60 2.82 5.73
CA MET A 725 -13.45 2.07 5.25
C MET A 725 -12.53 1.69 6.41
N ASN A 726 -11.72 0.64 6.22
CA ASN A 726 -10.76 0.26 7.25
C ASN A 726 -9.62 1.28 7.34
N LEU A 727 -9.62 2.07 8.43
CA LEU A 727 -8.64 3.14 8.68
C LEU A 727 -7.52 2.68 9.62
N PRO A 728 -6.26 2.59 9.16
CA PRO A 728 -5.13 2.33 10.04
C PRO A 728 -4.91 3.47 11.05
N ILE A 729 -4.44 3.14 12.25
CA ILE A 729 -3.97 4.17 13.22
C ILE A 729 -2.86 5.00 12.58
N GLY A 730 -2.89 6.32 12.80
CA GLY A 730 -1.99 7.28 12.17
C GLY A 730 -2.50 7.83 10.83
N THR A 731 -3.73 7.47 10.42
CA THR A 731 -4.35 8.02 9.21
C THR A 731 -4.63 9.50 9.38
N ASN A 732 -4.23 10.33 8.40
CA ASN A 732 -4.61 11.75 8.41
C ASN A 732 -6.07 11.92 7.98
N LEU A 733 -6.94 12.12 8.97
CA LEU A 733 -8.38 12.27 8.84
C LEU A 733 -8.76 13.53 8.07
N CYS A 734 -8.01 14.62 8.21
CA CYS A 734 -8.31 15.88 7.52
C CYS A 734 -8.12 15.82 6.00
N ASN A 735 -7.31 14.89 5.50
CA ASN A 735 -7.21 14.60 4.05
C ASN A 735 -8.35 13.70 3.54
N LEU A 736 -9.07 13.02 4.43
CA LEU A 736 -10.18 12.12 4.13
C LEU A 736 -11.55 12.74 4.44
N ALA A 737 -11.57 13.91 5.07
CA ALA A 737 -12.78 14.63 5.45
C ALA A 737 -13.64 14.92 4.21
N ILE A 738 -14.84 14.33 4.16
CA ILE A 738 -15.80 14.54 3.06
C ILE A 738 -16.81 15.66 3.35
N ALA A 739 -16.87 16.10 4.61
CA ALA A 739 -17.66 17.24 5.07
C ALA A 739 -16.75 18.27 5.76
N PRO A 740 -17.18 19.55 5.84
CA PRO A 740 -16.47 20.54 6.63
C PRO A 740 -16.35 20.11 8.09
N ILE A 741 -15.12 20.07 8.60
CA ILE A 741 -14.83 19.69 9.98
C ILE A 741 -15.59 20.62 10.93
N LYS A 742 -16.35 20.02 11.84
CA LYS A 742 -17.09 20.72 12.89
C LYS A 742 -16.36 20.58 14.21
N THR A 743 -16.66 21.46 15.16
CA THR A 743 -16.13 21.36 16.52
C THR A 743 -17.27 21.35 17.54
N THR A 744 -17.03 20.72 18.69
CA THR A 744 -17.98 20.70 19.80
C THR A 744 -17.28 20.71 21.14
N ASP A 745 -17.94 21.29 22.14
CA ASP A 745 -17.45 21.35 23.50
C ASP A 745 -17.91 20.13 24.31
N ILE A 746 -16.97 19.54 25.02
CA ILE A 746 -17.15 18.38 25.87
C ILE A 746 -17.22 18.81 27.35
N ASP A 747 -18.16 18.24 28.11
CA ASP A 747 -18.33 18.50 29.55
C ASP A 747 -17.29 17.77 30.42
N ASP A 748 -17.47 17.79 31.75
CA ASP A 748 -16.56 17.16 32.71
C ASP A 748 -16.65 15.62 32.73
N LYS A 749 -17.63 15.05 32.02
CA LYS A 749 -17.92 13.60 31.94
C LYS A 749 -17.74 13.03 30.54
N GLY A 750 -17.20 13.81 29.59
CA GLY A 750 -17.02 13.34 28.22
C GLY A 750 -18.26 13.45 27.33
N ASN A 751 -19.30 14.17 27.75
CA ASN A 751 -20.51 14.33 26.94
C ASN A 751 -20.48 15.59 26.08
N PHE A 752 -21.13 15.52 24.92
CA PHE A 752 -21.37 16.68 24.07
C PHE A 752 -22.27 17.66 24.81
N LYS A 753 -21.86 18.94 24.90
CA LYS A 753 -22.71 19.99 25.50
C LYS A 753 -23.90 20.36 24.60
N LEU A 754 -23.75 20.17 23.29
CA LEU A 754 -24.74 20.47 22.27
C LEU A 754 -24.66 19.42 21.14
N ILE A 755 -25.81 19.13 20.54
CA ILE A 755 -25.93 18.37 19.31
C ILE A 755 -25.33 19.19 18.16
N VAL A 756 -24.56 18.55 17.28
CA VAL A 756 -23.80 19.23 16.22
C VAL A 756 -24.44 18.99 14.85
N ASP A 757 -24.70 20.06 14.09
CA ASP A 757 -25.20 19.99 12.70
C ASP A 757 -24.02 19.82 11.72
N LEU A 758 -23.93 18.64 11.08
CA LEU A 758 -22.93 18.34 10.05
C LEU A 758 -23.35 18.83 8.65
N GLY A 759 -24.63 19.17 8.46
CA GLY A 759 -25.24 19.44 7.17
C GLY A 759 -25.74 18.17 6.49
N SER A 760 -25.87 18.22 5.16
CA SER A 760 -26.25 17.07 4.33
C SER A 760 -25.03 16.52 3.62
N LEU A 761 -24.96 15.21 3.46
CA LEU A 761 -23.89 14.51 2.73
C LEU A 761 -24.41 13.93 1.41
N PRO A 762 -23.51 13.67 0.43
CA PRO A 762 -23.86 12.89 -0.74
C PRO A 762 -24.23 11.46 -0.36
N ARG A 763 -24.68 10.65 -1.33
CA ARG A 763 -24.99 9.24 -1.10
C ARG A 763 -23.72 8.44 -0.81
N GLY A 764 -23.81 7.56 0.16
CA GLY A 764 -22.71 6.71 0.58
C GLY A 764 -22.88 6.19 1.99
N GLU A 765 -21.85 5.48 2.44
CA GLU A 765 -21.70 4.91 3.77
C GLU A 765 -20.53 5.63 4.45
N TYR A 766 -20.73 6.04 5.71
CA TYR A 766 -19.87 7.01 6.38
C TYR A 766 -19.68 6.67 7.86
N ASP A 767 -18.50 7.01 8.37
CA ASP A 767 -18.21 7.03 9.80
C ASP A 767 -17.95 8.46 10.28
N ILE A 768 -18.29 8.73 11.53
CA ILE A 768 -17.91 9.97 12.21
C ILE A 768 -16.82 9.65 13.23
N ILE A 769 -15.70 10.37 13.12
CA ILE A 769 -14.56 10.20 14.01
C ILE A 769 -14.42 11.46 14.87
N PRO A 770 -14.44 11.34 16.20
CA PRO A 770 -14.09 12.42 17.09
C PRO A 770 -12.57 12.54 17.18
N ASP A 771 -12.01 13.55 16.52
CA ASP A 771 -10.62 13.99 16.68
C ASP A 771 -10.52 14.76 18.01
N MET A 772 -10.11 14.02 19.04
CA MET A 772 -10.22 14.42 20.44
C MET A 772 -9.10 15.37 20.87
N ASP A 773 -7.97 15.37 20.17
CA ASP A 773 -6.85 16.28 20.43
C ASP A 773 -6.67 17.37 19.36
N ASN A 774 -7.48 17.34 18.30
CA ASN A 774 -7.53 18.27 17.17
C ASN A 774 -6.25 18.28 16.32
N ASP A 775 -5.59 17.13 16.18
CA ASP A 775 -4.36 17.01 15.39
C ASP A 775 -4.58 16.42 13.98
N CYS A 776 -5.81 16.02 13.65
CA CYS A 776 -6.24 15.38 12.41
C CYS A 776 -5.66 13.97 12.17
N ILE A 777 -5.07 13.30 13.15
CA ILE A 777 -4.43 11.98 13.01
C ILE A 777 -5.21 10.96 13.82
N LEU A 778 -5.74 9.92 13.15
CA LEU A 778 -6.53 8.88 13.80
C LEU A 778 -5.72 8.14 14.86
N ASP A 779 -6.07 8.33 16.12
CA ASP A 779 -5.48 7.63 17.25
C ASP A 779 -6.27 6.39 17.69
N GLU A 780 -5.65 5.53 18.50
CA GLU A 780 -6.30 4.33 19.04
C GLU A 780 -7.57 4.67 19.83
N ASN A 781 -7.57 5.78 20.57
CA ASN A 781 -8.74 6.20 21.33
C ASN A 781 -9.84 6.76 20.41
N GLU A 782 -9.46 7.43 19.32
CA GLU A 782 -10.39 8.03 18.37
C GLU A 782 -11.01 6.98 17.46
N LYS A 783 -10.21 5.98 17.04
CA LYS A 783 -10.69 4.80 16.34
C LYS A 783 -11.67 3.99 17.18
N LYS A 784 -11.47 3.92 18.49
CA LYS A 784 -12.44 3.29 19.40
C LYS A 784 -13.69 4.13 19.65
N ALA A 785 -13.55 5.45 19.48
CA ALA A 785 -14.64 6.40 19.68
C ALA A 785 -15.39 6.74 18.39
N MET A 786 -14.98 6.18 17.26
CA MET A 786 -15.66 6.38 15.99
C MET A 786 -17.03 5.71 16.00
N ASP A 787 -17.94 6.29 15.23
CA ASP A 787 -19.25 5.72 14.97
C ASP A 787 -19.08 4.35 14.29
N ASP A 788 -19.42 3.27 15.00
CA ASP A 788 -19.29 1.87 14.58
C ASP A 788 -17.98 1.47 13.87
N ASN A 789 -16.87 1.38 14.60
CA ASN A 789 -15.54 0.97 14.07
C ASN A 789 -15.49 -0.38 13.32
N SER A 790 -16.50 -1.24 13.47
CA SER A 790 -16.54 -2.57 12.87
C SER A 790 -17.49 -2.71 11.69
N SER A 791 -18.30 -1.69 11.45
CA SER A 791 -19.45 -1.74 10.56
C SER A 791 -19.66 -0.33 9.98
N ILE A 792 -20.75 -0.14 9.24
CA ILE A 792 -21.06 1.17 8.68
C ILE A 792 -21.61 2.05 9.80
N GLY A 793 -20.99 3.20 10.08
CA GLY A 793 -21.55 4.19 11.01
C GLY A 793 -22.97 4.61 10.61
N PHE A 794 -23.13 5.23 9.43
CA PHE A 794 -24.45 5.55 8.88
C PHE A 794 -24.45 5.63 7.35
N SER A 795 -25.64 5.55 6.74
CA SER A 795 -25.82 5.60 5.29
C SER A 795 -26.71 6.76 4.84
N VAL A 796 -26.39 7.33 3.67
CA VAL A 796 -27.23 8.31 2.97
C VAL A 796 -27.78 7.71 1.68
N VAL A 797 -29.10 7.59 1.59
CA VAL A 797 -29.82 6.90 0.51
C VAL A 797 -30.79 7.80 -0.24
N LYS A 798 -31.17 7.43 -1.48
CA LYS A 798 -32.15 8.18 -2.27
C LYS A 798 -33.57 7.94 -1.75
N PRO A 799 -34.43 8.96 -1.61
CA PRO A 799 -35.85 8.75 -1.42
C PRO A 799 -36.48 8.06 -2.64
N TYR A 800 -37.39 7.12 -2.40
CA TYR A 800 -38.31 6.63 -3.44
C TYR A 800 -39.17 7.80 -3.92
N ASP A 801 -39.17 8.06 -5.23
CA ASP A 801 -39.95 9.13 -5.84
C ASP A 801 -41.30 8.57 -6.28
N PHE A 802 -42.38 9.01 -5.62
CA PHE A 802 -43.75 8.71 -6.05
C PHE A 802 -44.46 10.01 -6.48
N ASN A 803 -43.70 11.00 -6.95
CA ASN A 803 -44.25 12.25 -7.43
C ASN A 803 -44.62 12.12 -8.93
N SER A 804 -45.53 12.98 -9.41
CA SER A 804 -46.13 12.86 -10.75
C SER A 804 -45.37 13.64 -11.83
N ASP A 805 -44.04 13.55 -11.90
CA ASP A 805 -43.20 14.39 -12.78
C ASP A 805 -42.68 13.71 -14.07
N ASN A 806 -43.16 12.51 -14.41
CA ASN A 806 -42.91 11.81 -15.69
C ASN A 806 -41.45 11.40 -15.95
N LEU A 807 -40.60 11.27 -14.93
CA LEU A 807 -39.29 10.60 -15.02
C LEU A 807 -39.38 9.17 -14.46
N ILE A 808 -39.83 8.21 -15.28
CA ILE A 808 -39.87 6.74 -15.08
C ILE A 808 -39.89 6.29 -13.59
N ASP A 809 -41.08 6.38 -12.98
CA ASP A 809 -41.44 5.83 -11.66
C ASP A 809 -41.73 4.31 -11.67
N ILE A 810 -41.36 3.60 -12.75
CA ILE A 810 -41.83 2.22 -12.97
C ILE A 810 -41.01 1.19 -12.19
N PHE A 811 -39.72 1.44 -11.95
CA PHE A 811 -38.87 0.52 -11.19
C PHE A 811 -39.17 0.58 -9.69
N ASP A 812 -39.48 1.76 -9.16
CA ASP A 812 -39.91 1.94 -7.77
C ASP A 812 -41.31 1.31 -7.54
N ALA A 813 -42.20 1.39 -8.54
CA ALA A 813 -43.50 0.72 -8.51
C ALA A 813 -43.39 -0.81 -8.65
N VAL A 814 -42.50 -1.33 -9.50
CA VAL A 814 -42.25 -2.78 -9.68
C VAL A 814 -41.64 -3.38 -8.43
N TYR A 815 -40.64 -2.72 -7.82
CA TYR A 815 -40.05 -3.15 -6.56
C TYR A 815 -41.08 -3.19 -5.43
N THR A 816 -41.97 -2.20 -5.39
CA THR A 816 -43.08 -2.16 -4.42
C THR A 816 -44.10 -3.28 -4.67
N LEU A 817 -44.43 -3.59 -5.93
CA LEU A 817 -45.35 -4.66 -6.32
C LEU A 817 -44.77 -6.06 -6.06
N GLU A 818 -43.49 -6.27 -6.29
CA GLU A 818 -42.79 -7.53 -5.99
C GLU A 818 -42.73 -7.78 -4.48
N TYR A 819 -42.41 -6.74 -3.68
CA TYR A 819 -42.44 -6.81 -2.22
C TYR A 819 -43.83 -7.12 -1.65
N LEU A 820 -44.90 -6.62 -2.29
CA LEU A 820 -46.29 -6.87 -1.90
C LEU A 820 -46.81 -8.23 -2.37
N SER A 821 -46.25 -8.81 -3.44
CA SER A 821 -46.73 -10.06 -4.03
C SER A 821 -46.53 -11.30 -3.13
N GLY A 822 -45.68 -11.19 -2.11
CA GLY A 822 -45.33 -12.27 -1.18
C GLY A 822 -46.00 -12.24 0.20
N LYS A 823 -46.86 -11.26 0.52
CA LYS A 823 -47.42 -11.10 1.89
C LYS A 823 -48.95 -11.08 1.91
N SER A 824 -49.55 -11.88 2.80
CA SER A 824 -51.01 -12.13 2.84
C SER A 824 -51.82 -11.25 3.79
N GLU A 825 -51.22 -10.27 4.45
CA GLU A 825 -51.91 -9.37 5.40
C GLU A 825 -51.43 -7.92 5.25
N GLU A 826 -52.25 -6.96 5.72
CA GLU A 826 -52.01 -5.50 5.64
C GLU A 826 -50.55 -5.15 5.91
N THR A 827 -49.75 -4.98 4.85
CA THR A 827 -48.32 -4.70 4.99
C THR A 827 -48.10 -3.21 4.83
N GLU A 828 -47.61 -2.56 5.88
CA GLU A 828 -47.18 -1.16 5.81
C GLU A 828 -45.84 -1.11 5.06
N ILE A 829 -45.80 -0.37 3.94
CA ILE A 829 -44.54 -0.08 3.23
C ILE A 829 -43.93 1.16 3.86
N TYR A 830 -42.71 1.01 4.37
CA TYR A 830 -41.91 2.11 4.90
C TYR A 830 -41.06 2.67 3.78
N ASN A 831 -41.33 3.91 3.37
CA ASN A 831 -40.31 4.67 2.66
C ASN A 831 -39.24 4.99 3.71
N LEU A 832 -38.04 4.41 3.59
CA LEU A 832 -36.90 4.68 4.47
C LEU A 832 -36.63 6.19 4.61
N CYS A 833 -37.13 6.99 3.67
CA CYS A 833 -36.95 8.43 3.60
C CYS A 833 -38.13 9.34 3.88
N CYS A 834 -39.29 8.80 4.22
CA CYS A 834 -40.42 9.62 4.61
C CYS A 834 -41.17 8.92 5.73
N ASP A 835 -41.39 9.62 6.85
CA ASP A 835 -42.38 9.28 7.89
C ASP A 835 -43.84 9.22 7.37
N ARG A 836 -44.04 9.13 6.06
CA ARG A 836 -45.34 8.86 5.45
C ARG A 836 -45.57 7.36 5.40
N LYS A 837 -46.36 6.89 6.37
CA LYS A 837 -47.01 5.58 6.32
C LYS A 837 -47.95 5.52 5.12
N PHE A 838 -47.65 4.67 4.14
CA PHE A 838 -48.61 4.34 3.10
C PHE A 838 -49.35 3.06 3.49
N LYS A 839 -50.60 3.22 3.95
CA LYS A 839 -51.53 2.10 4.09
C LYS A 839 -52.10 1.76 2.72
N PHE A 840 -51.68 0.63 2.16
CA PHE A 840 -52.34 0.06 0.98
C PHE A 840 -53.48 -0.86 1.42
N TYR A 841 -54.71 -0.49 1.04
CA TYR A 841 -55.86 -1.38 1.15
C TYR A 841 -55.92 -2.24 -0.11
N PRO A 842 -55.78 -3.58 -0.02
CA PRO A 842 -55.78 -4.45 -1.19
C PRO A 842 -57.20 -4.68 -1.67
N HIS A 843 -57.87 -3.63 -2.15
CA HIS A 843 -59.13 -3.73 -2.86
C HIS A 843 -59.11 -2.82 -4.07
N ILE A 844 -58.67 -3.36 -5.22
CA ILE A 844 -59.42 -3.37 -6.48
C ILE A 844 -58.71 -4.37 -7.42
N LYS A 845 -59.53 -5.24 -8.01
CA LYS A 845 -59.19 -6.27 -9.01
C LYS A 845 -58.75 -5.69 -10.35
#